data_AF-A0A523HKK2-F1
#
_entry.id   AF-A0A523HKK2-F1
#
_cell.length_a   1.000
_cell.length_b   1.000
_cell.length_c   1.000
_cell.angle_alpha   90.00
_cell.angle_beta   90.00
_cell.angle_gamma   90.00
#
_symmetry.space_group_name_H-M   'P 1'
#
loop_
_entity.id
_entity.type
_entity.pdbx_description
1 polymer ?
#
loop_
_entity_poly.entity_id
_entity_poly.type
_entity_poly.pdbx_seq_one_letter_code
_entity_poly.pdbx_strand_id
1 'polypeptide(L)'
;MFRTTCSLLATLLTMTPWTIAPLPAQDLSGLSICIDPGHGKNVPNAGPTGLRESDLNVAVTFFLKDFLKSANIDTVLLTRVDDSTNPTLSQREAIANSFGVDWFHSVHHNAFNANNRFTLMLYEEERTAAQRCADGRDMGTGNPDWPGQSDTMSKLMAATIFSALRTSNFIDRLDWTFFGSCNGGFSLGVLNNLIMPGELSEATFHDNRIEENKLRNEDFLRLEARALFMSILDFYEAGKMTTGVLSGIVRDDGTGEPVNGAQFTLLPLQLNYTTDEHGNGFYAFHDLAPGDYEVSVAANGFDGTTKTITITAHDFSFADFSLQSARPPVVELTLPAPGAVDVSVYDEIGVRFSRSMNRQSVEDAFAIGPGTVGHFIWNTPSTTLLFEPDTRFKFDTEFTVTIAGTAIDEAGRPLDGNRDGTGGDAFFYDFTTEPLDNTRPVVLDFFPTQRDTGVFLREVSWARFNRELDPASVNENTVLLTESGQSIPAQVDYVGDALHTVTIVPLEPLAPNRRHFVTFTTGIQLPDGTPLSSPFKWPFTTQVENATITLWDDFENGLLWAQPAASAITREIVADSTILSLTERNFISGSRAGELHYEFSGDSGLVHIARFEAAVVAVNATGALGFYLYGDNSGNEVRVALEDLDGFENLPWRSINWAGWRLLQFDLRDVDLTPGMNGNGVLDGEFAKIAAVEVRFAGSPKGTILLEDFFNSTPGTPVFVEIPHDGATRPREFILSQNYPNPFNPETIIRYNIPRTLRATAQVTLAIYNLNGQLVRKLVDELQSPGAHRVTWDGLDKTGRLAPSGIYVYRIQVGAFEESKRMIFLK
;
A
#
# COMPACT_ATOMS: atom_id res chain seq x y z
N MET A 1 17.44 -3.42 55.04
CA MET A 1 15.99 -3.25 55.27
C MET A 1 15.35 -3.25 53.89
N PHE A 2 14.43 -4.12 53.46
CA PHE A 2 13.68 -5.20 54.07
C PHE A 2 13.60 -6.34 53.03
N ARG A 3 13.71 -7.59 53.51
CA ARG A 3 13.37 -8.80 52.76
C ARG A 3 11.84 -8.96 52.81
N THR A 4 11.23 -9.38 51.70
CA THR A 4 9.92 -10.02 51.72
C THR A 4 9.99 -11.32 50.91
N THR A 5 9.91 -12.42 51.65
CA THR A 5 9.84 -13.81 51.21
C THR A 5 8.49 -14.11 50.57
N CYS A 6 8.49 -14.70 49.37
CA CYS A 6 7.32 -15.34 48.78
C CYS A 6 7.52 -16.86 48.88
N SER A 7 6.68 -17.50 49.70
CA SER A 7 6.71 -18.93 50.01
C SER A 7 5.85 -19.70 49.00
N LEU A 8 6.47 -20.43 48.06
CA LEU A 8 5.75 -21.44 47.29
C LEU A 8 5.63 -22.72 48.13
N LEU A 9 4.39 -23.14 48.43
CA LEU A 9 4.10 -24.49 48.87
C LEU A 9 4.44 -25.45 47.73
N ALA A 10 5.51 -26.22 47.89
CA ALA A 10 5.80 -27.39 47.06
C ALA A 10 4.97 -28.57 47.59
N THR A 11 3.84 -28.85 46.95
CA THR A 11 3.15 -30.13 47.11
C THR A 11 4.00 -31.19 46.41
N LEU A 12 4.68 -32.02 47.19
CA LEU A 12 5.51 -33.11 46.71
C LEU A 12 4.61 -34.21 46.12
N LEU A 13 4.22 -34.09 44.84
CA LEU A 13 3.75 -35.24 44.07
C LEU A 13 4.98 -36.08 43.74
N THR A 14 5.14 -37.20 44.43
CA THR A 14 6.06 -38.25 44.01
C THR A 14 5.56 -38.80 42.68
N MET A 15 6.07 -38.26 41.57
CA MET A 15 5.94 -38.91 40.26
C MET A 15 6.74 -40.20 40.34
N THR A 16 6.05 -41.33 40.48
CA THR A 16 6.62 -42.62 40.13
C THR A 16 7.08 -42.51 38.67
N PRO A 17 8.34 -42.81 38.33
CA PRO A 17 8.77 -42.83 36.95
C PRO A 17 7.84 -43.79 36.22
N TRP A 18 7.13 -43.29 35.20
CA TRP A 18 6.43 -44.17 34.27
C TRP A 18 7.52 -45.01 33.61
N THR A 19 7.68 -46.25 34.06
CA THR A 19 8.40 -47.25 33.31
C THR A 19 7.61 -47.47 32.03
N ILE A 20 8.05 -46.84 30.94
CA ILE A 20 7.60 -47.19 29.59
C ILE A 20 7.95 -48.67 29.44
N ALA A 21 6.93 -49.53 29.35
CA ALA A 21 7.15 -50.92 29.00
C ALA A 21 7.94 -50.91 27.67
N PRO A 22 9.06 -51.66 27.56
CA PRO A 22 9.80 -51.71 26.31
C PRO A 22 8.84 -52.15 25.21
N LEU A 23 8.86 -51.45 24.07
CA LEU A 23 8.10 -51.88 22.89
C LEU A 23 8.49 -53.33 22.59
N PRO A 24 7.52 -54.21 22.30
CA PRO A 24 7.85 -55.58 21.89
C PRO A 24 8.77 -55.53 20.67
N ALA A 25 9.77 -56.41 20.65
CA ALA A 25 10.65 -56.56 19.49
C ALA A 25 9.80 -56.95 18.28
N GLN A 26 10.22 -56.47 17.10
CA GLN A 26 9.54 -56.78 15.85
C GLN A 26 9.69 -58.27 15.56
N ASP A 27 8.57 -58.96 15.35
CA ASP A 27 8.59 -60.40 15.11
C ASP A 27 7.45 -60.81 14.18
N LEU A 28 7.81 -61.16 12.95
CA LEU A 28 6.96 -61.68 11.88
C LEU A 28 7.18 -63.18 11.68
N SER A 29 7.75 -63.89 12.66
CA SER A 29 7.97 -65.33 12.57
C SER A 29 6.67 -66.09 12.29
N GLY A 30 6.77 -67.12 11.45
CA GLY A 30 5.63 -67.88 10.96
C GLY A 30 4.93 -67.28 9.73
N LEU A 31 5.34 -66.10 9.24
CA LEU A 31 4.79 -65.49 8.02
C LEU A 31 5.70 -65.66 6.81
N SER A 32 5.08 -65.76 5.64
CA SER A 32 5.71 -65.78 4.32
C SER A 32 5.07 -64.73 3.43
N ILE A 33 5.86 -63.79 2.89
CA ILE A 33 5.35 -62.71 2.02
C ILE A 33 6.01 -62.80 0.64
N CYS A 34 5.22 -62.67 -0.42
CA CYS A 34 5.70 -62.50 -1.78
C CYS A 34 5.64 -61.02 -2.18
N ILE A 35 6.77 -60.46 -2.62
CA ILE A 35 6.87 -59.09 -3.13
C ILE A 35 7.10 -59.15 -4.64
N ASP A 36 6.22 -58.49 -5.38
CA ASP A 36 6.31 -58.32 -6.82
C ASP A 36 6.81 -56.91 -7.16
N PRO A 37 8.05 -56.74 -7.65
CA PRO A 37 8.41 -55.48 -8.26
C PRO A 37 7.71 -55.39 -9.62
N GLY A 38 6.72 -54.51 -9.71
CA GLY A 38 5.88 -54.29 -10.88
C GLY A 38 6.68 -54.00 -12.15
N HIS A 39 6.07 -54.29 -13.31
CA HIS A 39 6.69 -54.14 -14.63
C HIS A 39 7.99 -54.95 -14.83
N GLY A 40 8.64 -54.85 -15.99
CA GLY A 40 9.90 -55.54 -16.32
C GLY A 40 10.37 -55.27 -17.75
N LYS A 41 11.40 -55.99 -18.22
CA LYS A 41 12.05 -55.80 -19.53
C LYS A 41 11.07 -55.57 -20.70
N ASN A 42 11.31 -54.51 -21.49
CA ASN A 42 10.56 -54.07 -22.68
C ASN A 42 9.24 -53.29 -22.45
N VAL A 43 8.92 -52.88 -21.21
CA VAL A 43 7.83 -51.92 -20.98
C VAL A 43 8.40 -50.49 -21.08
N PRO A 44 7.93 -49.64 -22.03
CA PRO A 44 8.46 -48.28 -22.23
C PRO A 44 7.95 -47.28 -21.17
N ASN A 45 7.66 -47.72 -19.94
CA ASN A 45 7.15 -46.85 -18.88
C ASN A 45 8.32 -46.18 -18.17
N ALA A 46 8.66 -44.98 -18.63
CA ALA A 46 9.73 -44.17 -18.08
C ALA A 46 9.28 -42.72 -17.91
N GLY A 47 9.79 -42.08 -16.87
CA GLY A 47 9.55 -40.68 -16.58
C GLY A 47 10.22 -39.72 -17.58
N PRO A 48 9.95 -38.40 -17.47
CA PRO A 48 10.49 -37.35 -18.32
C PRO A 48 12.01 -37.32 -18.51
N THR A 49 12.78 -37.91 -17.59
CA THR A 49 14.25 -38.01 -17.66
C THR A 49 14.76 -39.40 -18.04
N GLY A 50 13.86 -40.32 -18.36
CA GLY A 50 14.18 -41.71 -18.70
C GLY A 50 14.34 -42.62 -17.48
N LEU A 51 13.92 -42.20 -16.28
CA LEU A 51 13.87 -43.06 -15.10
C LEU A 51 12.80 -44.13 -15.31
N ARG A 52 13.19 -45.41 -15.31
CA ARG A 52 12.26 -46.51 -15.55
C ARG A 52 11.57 -46.91 -14.25
N GLU A 53 10.25 -47.03 -14.30
CA GLU A 53 9.46 -47.50 -13.16
C GLU A 53 9.93 -48.87 -12.65
N SER A 54 10.29 -49.76 -13.58
CA SER A 54 10.76 -51.12 -13.26
C SER A 54 12.03 -51.14 -12.40
N ASP A 55 12.87 -50.11 -12.48
CA ASP A 55 14.09 -49.98 -11.69
C ASP A 55 13.77 -49.51 -10.26
N LEU A 56 12.82 -48.57 -10.14
CA LEU A 56 12.31 -48.07 -8.85
C LEU A 56 11.66 -49.19 -8.05
N ASN A 57 10.77 -49.95 -8.69
CA ASN A 57 10.02 -51.03 -8.05
C ASN A 57 10.97 -52.11 -7.50
N VAL A 58 12.06 -52.41 -8.21
CA VAL A 58 13.09 -53.35 -7.75
C VAL A 58 13.85 -52.80 -6.55
N ALA A 59 14.27 -51.53 -6.57
CA ALA A 59 15.00 -50.92 -5.47
C ALA A 59 14.18 -50.92 -4.17
N VAL A 60 12.92 -50.47 -4.21
CA VAL A 60 12.00 -50.48 -3.06
C VAL A 60 11.79 -51.91 -2.55
N THR A 61 11.61 -52.88 -3.45
CA THR A 61 11.44 -54.29 -3.11
C THR A 61 12.62 -54.86 -2.32
N PHE A 62 13.85 -54.49 -2.68
CA PHE A 62 15.04 -54.93 -1.94
C PHE A 62 15.09 -54.32 -0.54
N PHE A 63 14.81 -53.02 -0.39
CA PHE A 63 14.74 -52.39 0.93
C PHE A 63 13.66 -53.03 1.80
N LEU A 64 12.46 -53.28 1.25
CA LEU A 64 11.36 -53.90 1.99
C LEU A 64 11.72 -55.32 2.43
N LYS A 65 12.35 -56.10 1.54
CA LYS A 65 12.83 -57.44 1.88
C LYS A 65 13.83 -57.42 3.03
N ASP A 66 14.74 -56.47 3.05
CA ASP A 66 15.73 -56.35 4.14
C ASP A 66 15.06 -55.97 5.46
N PHE A 67 14.09 -55.05 5.44
CA PHE A 67 13.28 -54.73 6.61
C PHE A 67 12.50 -55.94 7.14
N LEU A 68 11.80 -56.67 6.27
CA LEU A 68 11.03 -57.87 6.68
C LEU A 68 11.93 -58.94 7.29
N LYS A 69 13.11 -59.19 6.70
CA LYS A 69 14.11 -60.11 7.25
C LYS A 69 14.64 -59.68 8.61
N SER A 70 14.75 -58.37 8.85
CA SER A 70 15.19 -57.85 10.15
C SER A 70 14.19 -58.13 11.29
N ALA A 71 12.93 -58.42 10.95
CA ALA A 71 11.86 -58.78 11.89
C ALA A 71 11.56 -60.29 11.91
N ASN A 72 12.57 -61.15 11.68
CA ASN A 72 12.45 -62.62 11.82
C ASN A 72 11.36 -63.30 10.98
N ILE A 73 10.95 -62.73 9.84
CA ILE A 73 10.01 -63.39 8.91
C ILE A 73 10.59 -64.71 8.37
N ASP A 74 9.74 -65.74 8.20
CA ASP A 74 10.20 -67.07 7.77
C ASP A 74 10.62 -67.06 6.29
N THR A 75 9.81 -66.44 5.41
CA THR A 75 10.08 -66.40 3.97
C THR A 75 9.75 -65.03 3.36
N VAL A 76 10.68 -64.49 2.56
CA VAL A 76 10.41 -63.38 1.62
C VAL A 76 10.71 -63.83 0.20
N LEU A 77 9.67 -63.98 -0.60
CA LEU A 77 9.75 -64.38 -2.00
C LEU A 77 9.72 -63.14 -2.90
N LEU A 78 10.56 -63.11 -3.93
CA LEU A 78 10.53 -62.07 -4.97
C LEU A 78 10.15 -62.71 -6.30
N THR A 79 9.17 -62.14 -7.01
CA THR A 79 8.77 -62.66 -8.34
C THR A 79 9.84 -62.43 -9.40
N ARG A 80 10.65 -61.38 -9.25
CA ARG A 80 11.88 -61.10 -10.00
C ARG A 80 12.86 -60.28 -9.15
N VAL A 81 14.13 -60.31 -9.51
CA VAL A 81 15.21 -59.58 -8.81
C VAL A 81 15.91 -58.54 -9.69
N ASP A 82 15.70 -58.61 -11.00
CA ASP A 82 16.23 -57.72 -12.02
C ASP A 82 15.38 -57.84 -13.30
N ASP A 83 15.87 -57.29 -14.42
CA ASP A 83 15.25 -57.40 -15.74
C ASP A 83 15.74 -58.60 -16.57
N SER A 84 16.59 -59.47 -16.01
CA SER A 84 17.03 -60.69 -16.70
C SER A 84 15.89 -61.71 -16.84
N THR A 85 14.94 -61.67 -15.90
CA THR A 85 13.69 -62.44 -15.89
C THR A 85 12.49 -61.50 -15.90
N ASN A 86 11.57 -61.64 -16.85
CA ASN A 86 10.35 -60.82 -16.94
C ASN A 86 9.09 -61.70 -16.89
N PRO A 87 8.62 -62.11 -15.70
CA PRO A 87 7.44 -62.96 -15.57
C PRO A 87 6.18 -62.21 -16.02
N THR A 88 5.28 -62.93 -16.71
CA THR A 88 3.94 -62.42 -17.06
C THR A 88 3.11 -62.18 -15.80
N LEU A 89 2.03 -61.40 -15.91
CA LEU A 89 1.12 -61.14 -14.77
C LEU A 89 0.64 -62.46 -14.11
N SER A 90 0.17 -63.40 -14.92
CA SER A 90 -0.23 -64.74 -14.45
C SER A 90 0.89 -65.58 -13.85
N GLN A 91 2.15 -65.38 -14.28
CA GLN A 91 3.30 -66.08 -13.69
C GLN A 91 3.64 -65.51 -12.31
N ARG A 92 3.45 -64.22 -12.09
CA ARG A 92 3.68 -63.56 -10.79
C ARG A 92 2.71 -64.10 -9.75
N GLU A 93 1.42 -64.20 -10.08
CA GLU A 93 0.39 -64.85 -9.25
C GLU A 93 0.73 -66.33 -9.01
N ALA A 94 1.10 -67.06 -10.06
CA ALA A 94 1.43 -68.49 -9.94
C ALA A 94 2.63 -68.75 -9.02
N ILE A 95 3.62 -67.85 -9.00
CA ILE A 95 4.75 -67.91 -8.07
C ILE A 95 4.22 -67.83 -6.63
N ALA A 96 3.43 -66.81 -6.29
CA ALA A 96 2.86 -66.65 -4.96
C ALA A 96 1.98 -67.83 -4.54
N ASN A 97 1.06 -68.25 -5.42
CA ASN A 97 0.13 -69.36 -5.18
C ASN A 97 0.83 -70.70 -4.99
N SER A 98 1.87 -70.98 -5.78
CA SER A 98 2.61 -72.25 -5.69
C SER A 98 3.40 -72.40 -4.38
N PHE A 99 3.84 -71.28 -3.81
CA PHE A 99 4.51 -71.25 -2.52
C PHE A 99 3.55 -71.18 -1.33
N GLY A 100 2.27 -70.81 -1.57
CA GLY A 100 1.27 -70.68 -0.52
C GLY A 100 1.63 -69.62 0.51
N VAL A 101 2.13 -68.47 0.04
CA VAL A 101 2.48 -67.33 0.91
C VAL A 101 1.26 -66.78 1.63
N ASP A 102 1.47 -66.16 2.79
CA ASP A 102 0.42 -65.53 3.59
C ASP A 102 -0.06 -64.21 2.99
N TRP A 103 0.82 -63.52 2.25
CA TRP A 103 0.52 -62.22 1.66
C TRP A 103 1.25 -61.98 0.34
N PHE A 104 0.60 -61.24 -0.57
CA PHE A 104 1.19 -60.79 -1.83
C PHE A 104 1.15 -59.26 -1.94
N HIS A 105 2.30 -58.63 -2.19
CA HIS A 105 2.40 -57.18 -2.35
C HIS A 105 3.10 -56.81 -3.66
N SER A 106 2.45 -55.99 -4.50
CA SER A 106 3.02 -55.51 -5.77
C SER A 106 3.45 -54.04 -5.67
N VAL A 107 4.74 -53.75 -5.88
CA VAL A 107 5.30 -52.39 -5.83
C VAL A 107 5.27 -51.75 -7.20
N HIS A 108 4.64 -50.58 -7.31
CA HIS A 108 4.49 -49.77 -8.52
C HIS A 108 4.68 -48.28 -8.25
N HIS A 109 4.86 -47.51 -9.33
CA HIS A 109 4.81 -46.05 -9.32
C HIS A 109 3.95 -45.57 -10.49
N ASN A 110 3.08 -44.60 -10.25
CA ASN A 110 2.06 -44.19 -11.22
C ASN A 110 2.65 -43.30 -12.33
N ALA A 111 1.96 -43.24 -13.47
CA ALA A 111 2.12 -42.21 -14.49
C ALA A 111 0.75 -41.78 -15.02
N PHE A 112 0.37 -40.53 -14.74
CA PHE A 112 -0.84 -39.92 -15.30
C PHE A 112 -0.72 -38.40 -15.31
N ASN A 113 -0.80 -37.81 -16.50
CA ASN A 113 -0.90 -36.36 -16.76
C ASN A 113 0.26 -35.45 -16.30
N ALA A 114 1.35 -36.02 -15.77
CA ALA A 114 2.56 -35.34 -15.29
C ALA A 114 2.41 -34.32 -14.14
N ASN A 115 1.20 -34.06 -13.63
CA ASN A 115 0.95 -33.09 -12.56
C ASN A 115 0.52 -33.77 -11.24
N ASN A 116 0.09 -35.02 -11.30
CA ASN A 116 -0.33 -35.77 -10.13
C ASN A 116 0.87 -36.14 -9.23
N ARG A 117 0.60 -36.30 -7.93
CA ARG A 117 1.60 -36.70 -6.92
C ARG A 117 0.95 -37.32 -5.67
N PHE A 118 -0.12 -38.09 -5.83
CA PHE A 118 -0.81 -38.76 -4.72
C PHE A 118 -0.36 -40.22 -4.59
N THR A 119 -0.65 -40.83 -3.44
CA THR A 119 -0.44 -42.26 -3.21
C THR A 119 -1.72 -43.03 -3.52
N LEU A 120 -1.61 -44.15 -4.23
CA LEU A 120 -2.74 -45.03 -4.55
C LEU A 120 -2.44 -46.46 -4.10
N MET A 121 -3.37 -47.07 -3.37
CA MET A 121 -3.37 -48.49 -3.10
C MET A 121 -4.53 -49.15 -3.84
N LEU A 122 -4.25 -50.28 -4.50
CA LEU A 122 -5.24 -51.06 -5.24
C LEU A 122 -5.28 -52.48 -4.71
N TYR A 123 -6.49 -53.00 -4.48
CA TYR A 123 -6.70 -54.37 -4.01
C TYR A 123 -7.88 -55.00 -4.74
N GLU A 124 -7.93 -56.33 -4.78
CA GLU A 124 -8.89 -57.04 -5.62
C GLU A 124 -10.33 -56.87 -5.13
N GLU A 125 -11.21 -56.62 -6.09
CA GLU A 125 -12.66 -56.70 -5.90
C GLU A 125 -13.18 -58.11 -6.13
N GLU A 126 -13.99 -58.62 -5.18
CA GLU A 126 -14.69 -59.88 -5.35
C GLU A 126 -15.55 -59.83 -6.62
N ARG A 127 -15.46 -60.87 -7.45
CA ARG A 127 -16.23 -60.99 -8.69
C ARG A 127 -17.17 -62.19 -8.64
N THR A 128 -18.38 -62.02 -9.15
CA THR A 128 -19.41 -63.06 -9.06
C THR A 128 -20.01 -63.45 -10.42
N ALA A 129 -20.13 -64.77 -10.63
CA ALA A 129 -20.86 -65.33 -11.77
C ALA A 129 -22.36 -65.05 -11.74
N ALA A 130 -22.90 -64.65 -10.59
CA ALA A 130 -24.30 -64.26 -10.45
C ALA A 130 -24.64 -62.94 -11.16
N GLN A 131 -23.64 -62.08 -11.40
CA GLN A 131 -23.81 -60.79 -12.07
C GLN A 131 -22.76 -60.68 -13.17
N ARG A 132 -23.20 -60.60 -14.43
CA ARG A 132 -22.32 -60.59 -15.60
C ARG A 132 -22.40 -59.26 -16.32
N CYS A 133 -21.24 -58.73 -16.73
CA CYS A 133 -21.18 -57.65 -17.70
C CYS A 133 -21.75 -58.11 -19.05
N ALA A 134 -22.13 -57.16 -19.91
CA ALA A 134 -22.69 -57.45 -21.23
C ALA A 134 -21.73 -58.23 -22.15
N ASP A 135 -20.42 -58.18 -21.88
CA ASP A 135 -19.36 -58.91 -22.59
C ASP A 135 -19.07 -60.30 -21.99
N GLY A 136 -19.82 -60.73 -20.97
CA GLY A 136 -19.70 -62.05 -20.35
C GLY A 136 -18.73 -62.14 -19.17
N ARG A 137 -18.02 -61.06 -18.82
CA ARG A 137 -17.14 -61.03 -17.64
C ARG A 137 -17.94 -61.00 -16.34
N ASP A 138 -17.37 -61.57 -15.28
CA ASP A 138 -17.91 -61.47 -13.93
C ASP A 138 -17.88 -60.01 -13.46
N MET A 139 -19.01 -59.53 -12.92
CA MET A 139 -19.12 -58.19 -12.39
C MET A 139 -18.58 -58.17 -10.94
N GLY A 140 -17.88 -57.09 -10.59
CA GLY A 140 -17.45 -56.84 -9.22
C GLY A 140 -18.65 -56.60 -8.28
N THR A 141 -18.54 -57.10 -7.05
CA THR A 141 -19.61 -57.01 -6.03
C THR A 141 -19.61 -55.68 -5.28
N GLY A 142 -18.62 -54.81 -5.51
CA GLY A 142 -18.35 -53.61 -4.73
C GLY A 142 -17.69 -53.90 -3.38
N ASN A 143 -17.26 -55.14 -3.12
CA ASN A 143 -16.59 -55.56 -1.88
C ASN A 143 -15.19 -56.10 -2.17
N PRO A 144 -14.26 -56.00 -1.21
CA PRO A 144 -12.94 -56.62 -1.34
C PRO A 144 -13.06 -58.15 -1.47
N ASP A 145 -12.18 -58.78 -2.25
CA ASP A 145 -12.12 -60.25 -2.33
C ASP A 145 -11.68 -60.90 -1.00
N TRP A 146 -10.89 -60.16 -0.22
CA TRP A 146 -10.44 -60.53 1.12
C TRP A 146 -10.87 -59.47 2.17
N PRO A 147 -12.16 -59.44 2.59
CA PRO A 147 -12.67 -58.43 3.51
C PRO A 147 -12.01 -58.47 4.89
N GLY A 148 -11.60 -57.31 5.40
CA GLY A 148 -10.89 -57.16 6.67
C GLY A 148 -9.40 -57.49 6.58
N GLN A 149 -8.90 -57.82 5.39
CA GLN A 149 -7.50 -58.13 5.13
C GLN A 149 -6.94 -57.11 4.13
N SER A 150 -7.11 -57.33 2.82
CA SER A 150 -6.49 -56.49 1.78
C SER A 150 -6.94 -55.03 1.85
N ASP A 151 -8.21 -54.78 2.17
CA ASP A 151 -8.75 -53.42 2.36
C ASP A 151 -8.14 -52.71 3.58
N THR A 152 -7.97 -53.45 4.67
CA THR A 152 -7.41 -52.91 5.91
C THR A 152 -5.91 -52.62 5.78
N MET A 153 -5.14 -53.57 5.22
CA MET A 153 -3.72 -53.37 4.93
C MET A 153 -3.52 -52.22 3.93
N SER A 154 -4.27 -52.19 2.83
CA SER A 154 -4.19 -51.13 1.81
C SER A 154 -4.44 -49.76 2.41
N LYS A 155 -5.44 -49.62 3.29
CA LYS A 155 -5.72 -48.35 3.95
C LYS A 155 -4.59 -47.91 4.87
N LEU A 156 -3.98 -48.83 5.62
CA LEU A 156 -2.81 -48.55 6.46
C LEU A 156 -1.59 -48.14 5.61
N MET A 157 -1.29 -48.90 4.56
CA MET A 157 -0.20 -48.61 3.63
C MET A 157 -0.38 -47.25 2.95
N ALA A 158 -1.58 -46.96 2.43
CA ALA A 158 -1.87 -45.69 1.77
C ALA A 158 -1.57 -44.50 2.69
N ALA A 159 -2.04 -44.56 3.93
CA ALA A 159 -1.84 -43.50 4.91
C ALA A 159 -0.36 -43.36 5.34
N THR A 160 0.33 -44.47 5.53
CA THR A 160 1.73 -44.48 6.00
C THR A 160 2.69 -44.03 4.90
N ILE A 161 2.51 -44.49 3.65
CA ILE A 161 3.30 -44.03 2.50
C ILE A 161 3.06 -42.54 2.26
N PHE A 162 1.81 -42.07 2.33
CA PHE A 162 1.50 -40.64 2.22
C PHE A 162 2.20 -39.81 3.27
N SER A 163 2.21 -40.29 4.51
CA SER A 163 2.89 -39.61 5.62
C SER A 163 4.39 -39.56 5.37
N ALA A 164 5.00 -40.67 4.94
CA ALA A 164 6.43 -40.78 4.65
C ALA A 164 6.88 -39.89 3.48
N LEU A 165 6.22 -40.02 2.33
CA LEU A 165 6.63 -39.39 1.08
C LEU A 165 6.08 -37.97 0.89
N ARG A 166 5.15 -37.55 1.77
CA ARG A 166 4.47 -36.25 1.74
C ARG A 166 3.83 -35.97 0.39
N THR A 167 3.15 -36.97 -0.16
CA THR A 167 2.35 -36.88 -1.39
C THR A 167 1.15 -35.95 -1.17
N SER A 168 0.46 -35.53 -2.24
CA SER A 168 -0.63 -34.55 -2.11
C SER A 168 -1.89 -35.09 -1.44
N ASN A 169 -2.10 -36.40 -1.52
CA ASN A 169 -3.25 -37.12 -0.96
C ASN A 169 -2.92 -38.63 -0.95
N PHE A 170 -3.75 -39.44 -0.31
CA PHE A 170 -3.78 -40.87 -0.54
C PHE A 170 -5.19 -41.38 -0.81
N ILE A 171 -5.28 -42.45 -1.59
CA ILE A 171 -6.52 -43.16 -1.83
C ILE A 171 -6.26 -44.68 -1.86
N ASP A 172 -7.22 -45.43 -1.37
CA ASP A 172 -7.29 -46.89 -1.51
C ASP A 172 -8.57 -47.24 -2.30
N ARG A 173 -8.47 -48.18 -3.25
CA ARG A 173 -9.55 -48.51 -4.17
C ARG A 173 -9.58 -49.99 -4.53
N LEU A 174 -10.79 -50.48 -4.76
CA LEU A 174 -11.05 -51.74 -5.46
C LEU A 174 -10.59 -51.61 -6.92
N ASP A 175 -9.74 -52.53 -7.38
CA ASP A 175 -9.09 -52.44 -8.68
C ASP A 175 -10.09 -52.43 -9.86
N TRP A 176 -11.06 -53.34 -9.86
CA TRP A 176 -12.06 -53.48 -10.92
C TRP A 176 -12.97 -52.24 -11.03
N THR A 177 -13.50 -51.75 -9.92
CA THR A 177 -14.28 -50.52 -9.87
C THR A 177 -13.46 -49.30 -10.28
N PHE A 178 -12.21 -49.21 -9.83
CA PHE A 178 -11.34 -48.09 -10.17
C PHE A 178 -11.08 -47.96 -11.67
N PHE A 179 -10.86 -49.09 -12.37
CA PHE A 179 -10.58 -49.09 -13.81
C PHE A 179 -11.84 -49.12 -14.70
N GLY A 180 -13.04 -48.89 -14.15
CA GLY A 180 -14.25 -48.61 -14.94
C GLY A 180 -15.25 -49.77 -15.07
N SER A 181 -15.11 -50.83 -14.27
CA SER A 181 -16.07 -51.93 -14.17
C SER A 181 -16.49 -52.50 -15.54
N CYS A 182 -17.80 -52.74 -15.76
CA CYS A 182 -18.34 -53.24 -17.03
C CYS A 182 -18.24 -52.27 -18.22
N ASN A 183 -17.81 -51.01 -18.02
CA ASN A 183 -17.69 -50.01 -19.09
C ASN A 183 -16.30 -50.06 -19.73
N GLY A 184 -15.85 -51.25 -20.12
CA GLY A 184 -14.52 -51.46 -20.71
C GLY A 184 -13.35 -51.49 -19.72
N GLY A 185 -13.63 -51.58 -18.41
CA GLY A 185 -12.59 -51.67 -17.37
C GLY A 185 -11.89 -53.02 -17.33
N PHE A 186 -10.80 -53.11 -16.56
CA PHE A 186 -10.00 -54.33 -16.36
C PHE A 186 -9.52 -54.41 -14.91
N SER A 187 -9.20 -55.62 -14.42
CA SER A 187 -8.48 -55.82 -13.15
C SER A 187 -6.98 -55.86 -13.43
N LEU A 188 -6.14 -55.53 -12.45
CA LEU A 188 -4.69 -55.32 -12.56
C LEU A 188 -3.86 -56.54 -13.02
N GLY A 189 -4.49 -57.65 -13.39
CA GLY A 189 -3.78 -58.84 -13.85
C GLY A 189 -3.23 -59.57 -12.65
N VAL A 190 -2.19 -59.00 -12.04
CA VAL A 190 -1.34 -59.52 -10.97
C VAL A 190 -2.06 -59.86 -9.65
N LEU A 191 -3.32 -59.41 -9.47
CA LEU A 191 -4.13 -59.76 -8.30
C LEU A 191 -5.19 -60.84 -8.59
N ASN A 192 -5.59 -61.04 -9.86
CA ASN A 192 -6.85 -61.70 -10.26
C ASN A 192 -7.13 -63.12 -9.73
N ASN A 193 -6.10 -63.91 -9.47
CA ASN A 193 -6.24 -65.31 -9.09
C ASN A 193 -5.39 -65.65 -7.87
N LEU A 194 -5.11 -64.66 -7.01
CA LEU A 194 -4.42 -64.91 -5.76
C LEU A 194 -5.29 -65.78 -4.86
N ILE A 195 -4.68 -66.79 -4.22
CA ILE A 195 -5.36 -67.65 -3.23
C ILE A 195 -5.11 -67.18 -1.79
N MET A 196 -4.58 -65.97 -1.64
CA MET A 196 -4.27 -65.26 -0.41
C MET A 196 -4.58 -63.77 -0.61
N PRO A 197 -4.66 -62.97 0.47
CA PRO A 197 -4.78 -61.53 0.36
C PRO A 197 -3.59 -60.91 -0.38
N GLY A 198 -3.88 -59.91 -1.19
CA GLY A 198 -2.84 -59.07 -1.74
C GLY A 198 -3.31 -57.70 -2.19
N GLU A 199 -2.33 -56.84 -2.44
CA GLU A 199 -2.53 -55.47 -2.89
C GLU A 199 -1.36 -54.99 -3.74
N LEU A 200 -1.56 -53.84 -4.36
CA LEU A 200 -0.60 -53.13 -5.17
C LEU A 200 -0.47 -51.69 -4.66
N SER A 201 0.77 -51.23 -4.46
CA SER A 201 1.07 -49.84 -4.12
C SER A 201 1.54 -49.06 -5.32
N GLU A 202 0.95 -47.90 -5.55
CA GLU A 202 1.49 -46.85 -6.41
C GLU A 202 1.89 -45.66 -5.51
N ALA A 203 3.16 -45.63 -5.11
CA ALA A 203 3.60 -44.77 -4.02
C ALA A 203 3.55 -43.28 -4.37
N THR A 204 4.00 -42.93 -5.58
CA THR A 204 3.91 -41.59 -6.19
C THR A 204 4.06 -41.70 -7.71
N PHE A 205 4.22 -40.57 -8.41
CA PHE A 205 4.17 -40.45 -9.86
C PHE A 205 5.55 -40.26 -10.49
N HIS A 206 6.01 -41.19 -11.34
CA HIS A 206 7.31 -41.05 -12.03
C HIS A 206 7.25 -40.16 -13.28
N ASP A 207 6.05 -39.81 -13.75
CA ASP A 207 5.86 -38.86 -14.85
C ASP A 207 5.81 -37.38 -14.40
N ASN A 208 5.69 -37.14 -13.09
CA ASN A 208 5.80 -35.82 -12.49
C ASN A 208 7.26 -35.47 -12.24
N ARG A 209 7.74 -34.36 -12.82
CA ARG A 209 9.16 -33.96 -12.75
C ARG A 209 9.71 -33.82 -11.32
N ILE A 210 8.92 -33.27 -10.40
CA ILE A 210 9.36 -33.05 -9.01
C ILE A 210 9.46 -34.39 -8.27
N GLU A 211 8.50 -35.27 -8.49
CA GLU A 211 8.49 -36.61 -7.89
C GLU A 211 9.55 -37.51 -8.51
N GLU A 212 9.74 -37.48 -9.84
CA GLU A 212 10.79 -38.21 -10.56
C GLU A 212 12.18 -37.85 -10.03
N ASN A 213 12.45 -36.58 -9.74
CA ASN A 213 13.72 -36.16 -9.14
C ASN A 213 13.94 -36.76 -7.74
N LYS A 214 12.87 -36.88 -6.93
CA LYS A 214 12.94 -37.53 -5.60
C LYS A 214 13.12 -39.05 -5.72
N LEU A 215 12.44 -39.68 -6.67
CA LEU A 215 12.53 -41.13 -6.94
C LEU A 215 13.92 -41.59 -7.38
N ARG A 216 14.80 -40.67 -7.78
CA ARG A 216 16.21 -40.97 -8.06
C ARG A 216 17.06 -41.10 -6.80
N ASN A 217 16.59 -40.61 -5.66
CA ASN A 217 17.28 -40.67 -4.40
C ASN A 217 16.99 -42.00 -3.69
N GLU A 218 18.02 -42.79 -3.39
CA GLU A 218 17.87 -44.11 -2.77
C GLU A 218 17.25 -44.03 -1.36
N ASP A 219 17.55 -43.00 -0.57
CA ASP A 219 16.97 -42.83 0.76
C ASP A 219 15.47 -42.50 0.69
N PHE A 220 15.02 -41.81 -0.37
CA PHE A 220 13.61 -41.58 -0.63
C PHE A 220 12.87 -42.90 -0.92
N LEU A 221 13.45 -43.78 -1.75
CA LEU A 221 12.92 -45.12 -2.02
C LEU A 221 12.95 -46.01 -0.76
N ARG A 222 13.99 -45.87 0.07
CA ARG A 222 14.08 -46.56 1.37
C ARG A 222 13.01 -46.07 2.35
N LEU A 223 12.60 -44.80 2.28
CA LEU A 223 11.50 -44.25 3.06
C LEU A 223 10.16 -44.92 2.72
N GLU A 224 9.89 -45.15 1.42
CA GLU A 224 8.72 -45.89 0.96
C GLU A 224 8.72 -47.32 1.49
N ALA A 225 9.83 -48.04 1.33
CA ALA A 225 9.96 -49.39 1.85
C ALA A 225 9.78 -49.46 3.38
N ARG A 226 10.25 -48.44 4.11
CA ARG A 226 10.02 -48.32 5.56
C ARG A 226 8.53 -48.15 5.86
N ALA A 227 7.81 -47.33 5.10
CA ALA A 227 6.38 -47.12 5.26
C ALA A 227 5.57 -48.39 5.00
N LEU A 228 5.91 -49.14 3.96
CA LEU A 228 5.34 -50.46 3.68
C LEU A 228 5.57 -51.43 4.84
N PHE A 229 6.82 -51.52 5.32
CA PHE A 229 7.18 -52.37 6.45
C PHE A 229 6.45 -52.00 7.75
N MET A 230 6.39 -50.71 8.09
CA MET A 230 5.64 -50.22 9.25
C MET A 230 4.16 -50.62 9.18
N SER A 231 3.57 -50.54 8.00
CA SER A 231 2.17 -50.93 7.78
C SER A 231 1.95 -52.43 7.98
N ILE A 232 2.88 -53.27 7.52
CA ILE A 232 2.85 -54.73 7.74
C ILE A 232 2.95 -55.05 9.22
N LEU A 233 3.87 -54.39 9.94
CA LEU A 233 4.01 -54.56 11.39
C LEU A 233 2.73 -54.19 12.14
N ASP A 234 2.13 -53.04 11.80
CA ASP A 234 0.90 -52.57 12.44
C ASP A 234 -0.30 -53.48 12.13
N PHE A 235 -0.41 -54.00 10.90
CA PHE A 235 -1.49 -54.91 10.52
C PHE A 235 -1.42 -56.27 11.24
N TYR A 236 -0.22 -56.85 11.35
CA TYR A 236 -0.03 -58.13 12.05
C TYR A 236 0.15 -57.98 13.57
N GLU A 237 0.07 -56.76 14.09
CA GLU A 237 0.38 -56.44 15.50
C GLU A 237 1.77 -56.95 15.93
N ALA A 238 2.72 -56.99 15.00
CA ALA A 238 4.02 -57.67 15.09
C ALA A 238 5.11 -56.83 15.79
N GLY A 239 4.71 -55.93 16.69
CA GLY A 239 5.57 -54.96 17.35
C GLY A 239 5.85 -53.71 16.50
N LYS A 240 6.48 -52.70 17.12
CA LYS A 240 6.75 -51.41 16.47
C LYS A 240 8.25 -51.18 16.28
N MET A 241 8.62 -50.38 15.29
CA MET A 241 10.01 -49.94 15.15
C MET A 241 10.45 -49.18 16.40
N THR A 242 11.61 -49.51 16.95
CA THR A 242 12.20 -48.81 18.10
C THR A 242 12.89 -47.51 17.70
N THR A 243 12.99 -47.22 16.41
CA THR A 243 13.63 -46.04 15.82
C THR A 243 12.66 -45.23 14.96
N GLY A 244 12.94 -43.95 14.81
CA GLY A 244 12.31 -43.05 13.85
C GLY A 244 13.22 -42.75 12.66
N VAL A 245 12.73 -41.92 11.75
CA VAL A 245 13.50 -41.38 10.63
C VAL A 245 13.33 -39.86 10.57
N LEU A 246 14.42 -39.15 10.30
CA LEU A 246 14.40 -37.72 9.97
C LEU A 246 14.56 -37.57 8.46
N SER A 247 13.72 -36.79 7.80
CA SER A 247 13.96 -36.40 6.41
C SER A 247 13.50 -34.97 6.13
N GLY A 248 13.87 -34.44 4.98
CA GLY A 248 13.44 -33.10 4.59
C GLY A 248 13.95 -32.71 3.21
N ILE A 249 13.59 -31.50 2.80
CA ILE A 249 14.05 -30.89 1.56
C ILE A 249 14.70 -29.55 1.88
N VAL A 250 15.85 -29.27 1.27
CA VAL A 250 16.48 -27.95 1.28
C VAL A 250 16.30 -27.22 -0.04
N ARG A 251 15.89 -25.96 0.04
CA ARG A 251 15.64 -25.07 -1.10
C ARG A 251 16.38 -23.75 -0.92
N ASP A 252 16.65 -23.08 -2.03
CA ASP A 252 17.06 -21.69 -2.09
C ASP A 252 15.83 -20.80 -1.83
N ASP A 253 15.93 -19.90 -0.86
CA ASP A 253 14.80 -19.02 -0.48
C ASP A 253 14.42 -18.01 -1.58
N GLY A 254 15.39 -17.58 -2.39
CA GLY A 254 15.17 -16.60 -3.45
C GLY A 254 14.56 -17.19 -4.71
N THR A 255 14.94 -18.42 -5.06
CA THR A 255 14.50 -19.08 -6.31
C THR A 255 13.44 -20.15 -6.09
N GLY A 256 13.32 -20.71 -4.88
CA GLY A 256 12.46 -21.86 -4.56
C GLY A 256 13.00 -23.21 -5.06
N GLU A 257 14.12 -23.20 -5.79
CA GLU A 257 14.72 -24.40 -6.37
C GLU A 257 15.45 -25.23 -5.30
N PRO A 258 15.49 -26.57 -5.42
CA PRO A 258 16.23 -27.42 -4.50
C PRO A 258 17.74 -27.17 -4.54
N VAL A 259 18.41 -27.28 -3.38
CA VAL A 259 19.86 -27.07 -3.27
C VAL A 259 20.59 -28.42 -3.32
N ASN A 260 21.33 -28.65 -4.41
CA ASN A 260 22.23 -29.79 -4.55
C ASN A 260 23.53 -29.58 -3.76
N GLY A 261 24.19 -30.66 -3.34
CA GLY A 261 25.47 -30.61 -2.63
C GLY A 261 25.42 -29.94 -1.26
N ALA A 262 24.23 -29.71 -0.70
CA ALA A 262 24.05 -29.19 0.64
C ALA A 262 24.50 -30.23 1.67
N GLN A 263 25.31 -29.80 2.63
CA GLN A 263 25.88 -30.65 3.67
C GLN A 263 25.08 -30.50 4.96
N PHE A 264 24.58 -31.62 5.47
CA PHE A 264 23.86 -31.73 6.71
C PHE A 264 24.72 -32.43 7.77
N THR A 265 24.59 -31.99 9.01
CA THR A 265 25.15 -32.66 10.18
C THR A 265 24.07 -32.79 11.25
N LEU A 266 23.88 -34.01 11.76
CA LEU A 266 22.92 -34.33 12.82
C LEU A 266 23.67 -34.55 14.15
N LEU A 267 23.37 -33.71 15.14
CA LEU A 267 23.95 -33.74 16.48
C LEU A 267 22.97 -34.36 17.49
N PRO A 268 23.47 -35.05 18.53
CA PRO A 268 24.89 -35.19 18.90
C PRO A 268 25.62 -36.33 18.17
N LEU A 269 24.95 -37.09 17.31
CA LEU A 269 25.52 -38.30 16.68
C LEU A 269 26.64 -38.03 15.68
N GLN A 270 26.79 -36.80 15.21
CA GLN A 270 27.76 -36.39 14.17
C GLN A 270 27.58 -37.17 12.85
N LEU A 271 26.34 -37.53 12.53
CA LEU A 271 26.02 -38.13 11.24
C LEU A 271 25.98 -37.03 10.18
N ASN A 272 26.54 -37.30 9.01
CA ASN A 272 26.57 -36.35 7.91
C ASN A 272 25.75 -36.87 6.72
N TYR A 273 25.12 -35.96 5.99
CA TYR A 273 24.42 -36.24 4.74
C TYR A 273 24.75 -35.16 3.72
N THR A 274 24.90 -35.53 2.45
CA THR A 274 25.07 -34.56 1.35
C THR A 274 23.97 -34.78 0.34
N THR A 275 23.22 -33.72 -0.01
CA THR A 275 22.17 -33.85 -1.04
C THR A 275 22.77 -34.20 -2.39
N ASP A 276 22.04 -35.03 -3.14
CA ASP A 276 22.47 -35.49 -4.47
C ASP A 276 22.36 -34.40 -5.55
N GLU A 277 22.70 -34.76 -6.78
CA GLU A 277 22.69 -33.87 -7.94
C GLU A 277 21.41 -34.00 -8.80
N HIS A 278 20.35 -34.63 -8.28
CA HIS A 278 19.11 -34.87 -9.02
C HIS A 278 18.11 -33.71 -8.96
N GLY A 279 18.44 -32.60 -8.29
CA GLY A 279 17.53 -31.46 -8.18
C GLY A 279 16.30 -31.78 -7.35
N ASN A 280 16.47 -32.54 -6.26
CA ASN A 280 15.42 -32.87 -5.30
C ASN A 280 15.63 -32.18 -3.94
N GLY A 281 16.88 -31.82 -3.59
CA GLY A 281 17.25 -31.23 -2.30
C GLY A 281 16.95 -32.13 -1.11
N PHE A 282 16.71 -33.41 -1.33
CA PHE A 282 16.25 -34.36 -0.33
C PHE A 282 17.41 -34.85 0.54
N TYR A 283 17.14 -35.02 1.83
CA TYR A 283 18.04 -35.68 2.76
C TYR A 283 17.27 -36.57 3.74
N ALA A 284 17.94 -37.59 4.28
CA ALA A 284 17.39 -38.42 5.34
C ALA A 284 18.46 -38.98 6.30
N PHE A 285 18.08 -39.13 7.57
CA PHE A 285 18.81 -39.86 8.58
C PHE A 285 17.91 -40.98 9.12
N HIS A 286 18.29 -42.22 8.82
CA HIS A 286 17.51 -43.40 9.18
C HIS A 286 17.89 -43.96 10.55
N ASP A 287 16.95 -44.71 11.13
CA ASP A 287 17.17 -45.57 12.29
C ASP A 287 17.64 -44.83 13.55
N LEU A 288 17.07 -43.64 13.77
CA LEU A 288 17.36 -42.76 14.91
C LEU A 288 16.59 -43.19 16.15
N ALA A 289 17.27 -43.26 17.30
CA ALA A 289 16.59 -43.47 18.58
C ALA A 289 15.70 -42.26 18.92
N PRO A 290 14.55 -42.45 19.60
CA PRO A 290 13.68 -41.35 19.99
C PRO A 290 14.40 -40.33 20.89
N GLY A 291 14.14 -39.05 20.66
CA GLY A 291 14.77 -37.95 21.41
C GLY A 291 14.94 -36.69 20.58
N ASP A 292 15.51 -35.66 21.19
CA ASP A 292 15.76 -34.38 20.53
C ASP A 292 17.14 -34.37 19.87
N TYR A 293 17.17 -33.88 18.64
CA TYR A 293 18.35 -33.75 17.80
C TYR A 293 18.45 -32.33 17.26
N GLU A 294 19.66 -31.93 16.91
CA GLU A 294 19.93 -30.70 16.20
C GLU A 294 20.46 -31.04 14.80
N VAL A 295 19.82 -30.52 13.75
CA VAL A 295 20.23 -30.70 12.37
C VAL A 295 20.71 -29.37 11.81
N SER A 296 21.99 -29.29 11.46
CA SER A 296 22.58 -28.14 10.79
C SER A 296 22.74 -28.42 9.30
N VAL A 297 22.55 -27.40 8.46
CA VAL A 297 22.76 -27.46 7.02
C VAL A 297 23.64 -26.29 6.57
N ALA A 298 24.55 -26.55 5.63
CA ALA A 298 25.35 -25.55 4.95
C ALA A 298 25.50 -25.91 3.47
N ALA A 299 25.54 -24.90 2.59
CA ALA A 299 25.76 -25.09 1.16
C ALA A 299 26.64 -23.96 0.61
N ASN A 300 27.40 -24.24 -0.45
CA ASN A 300 28.25 -23.23 -1.06
C ASN A 300 27.41 -22.09 -1.66
N GLY A 301 27.73 -20.84 -1.34
CA GLY A 301 26.98 -19.66 -1.78
C GLY A 301 25.72 -19.36 -0.94
N PHE A 302 25.51 -20.08 0.16
CA PHE A 302 24.38 -19.92 1.07
C PHE A 302 24.85 -19.82 2.52
N ASP A 303 24.06 -19.14 3.34
CA ASP A 303 24.29 -19.12 4.79
C ASP A 303 23.88 -20.45 5.43
N GLY A 304 24.71 -20.93 6.34
CA GLY A 304 24.40 -22.11 7.15
C GLY A 304 23.29 -21.81 8.16
N THR A 305 22.48 -22.81 8.46
CA THR A 305 21.39 -22.70 9.45
C THR A 305 21.20 -24.01 10.20
N THR A 306 20.41 -23.99 11.27
CA THR A 306 20.26 -25.14 12.17
C THR A 306 18.84 -25.17 12.77
N LYS A 307 18.30 -26.37 12.97
CA LYS A 307 16.99 -26.61 13.59
C LYS A 307 17.06 -27.72 14.63
N THR A 308 16.29 -27.58 15.70
CA THR A 308 16.04 -28.68 16.65
C THR A 308 14.81 -29.47 16.19
N ILE A 309 14.88 -30.80 16.25
CA ILE A 309 13.79 -31.71 15.88
C ILE A 309 13.70 -32.87 16.88
N THR A 310 12.48 -33.23 17.26
CA THR A 310 12.21 -34.40 18.10
C THR A 310 11.89 -35.59 17.22
N ILE A 311 12.62 -36.69 17.42
CA ILE A 311 12.40 -37.96 16.75
C ILE A 311 11.52 -38.86 17.62
N THR A 312 10.52 -39.46 17.00
CA THR A 312 9.62 -40.45 17.62
C THR A 312 9.86 -41.83 17.01
N ALA A 313 9.82 -42.89 17.82
CA ALA A 313 9.92 -44.27 17.34
C ALA A 313 8.71 -44.64 16.49
N HIS A 314 8.91 -45.44 15.44
CA HIS A 314 7.83 -45.88 14.54
C HIS A 314 7.08 -44.69 13.92
N ASP A 315 7.81 -43.64 13.56
CA ASP A 315 7.25 -42.40 13.01
C ASP A 315 8.24 -41.71 12.05
N PHE A 316 7.73 -40.75 11.29
CA PHE A 316 8.48 -39.90 10.36
C PHE A 316 8.55 -38.47 10.90
N SER A 317 9.77 -37.97 11.10
CA SER A 317 10.03 -36.59 11.52
C SER A 317 10.58 -35.79 10.34
N PHE A 318 10.14 -34.54 10.20
CA PHE A 318 10.49 -33.70 9.05
C PHE A 318 11.14 -32.39 9.44
N ALA A 319 12.22 -32.03 8.74
CA ALA A 319 12.83 -30.71 8.84
C ALA A 319 13.24 -30.17 7.46
N ASP A 320 12.37 -29.37 6.83
CA ASP A 320 12.72 -28.68 5.58
C ASP A 320 13.54 -27.41 5.86
N PHE A 321 14.39 -27.00 4.92
CA PHE A 321 15.24 -25.82 5.01
C PHE A 321 15.06 -24.90 3.81
N SER A 322 15.06 -23.58 4.08
CA SER A 322 15.15 -22.55 3.05
C SER A 322 16.43 -21.75 3.32
N LEU A 323 17.39 -21.80 2.41
CA LEU A 323 18.70 -21.17 2.58
C LEU A 323 18.75 -19.82 1.90
N GLN A 324 19.25 -18.82 2.64
CA GLN A 324 19.49 -17.48 2.12
C GLN A 324 20.79 -17.46 1.33
N SER A 325 20.79 -16.81 0.15
CA SER A 325 22.03 -16.61 -0.60
C SER A 325 23.01 -15.73 0.19
N ALA A 326 24.24 -16.20 0.32
CA ALA A 326 25.33 -15.47 0.98
C ALA A 326 25.90 -14.33 0.11
N ARG A 327 25.45 -14.18 -1.14
CA ARG A 327 25.92 -13.11 -2.03
C ARG A 327 25.53 -11.74 -1.47
N PRO A 328 26.31 -10.68 -1.67
CA PRO A 328 25.91 -9.32 -1.29
C PRO A 328 24.75 -8.79 -2.17
N PRO A 329 23.98 -7.78 -1.69
CA PRO A 329 23.03 -7.06 -2.53
C PRO A 329 23.75 -6.25 -3.63
N VAL A 330 23.15 -6.12 -4.82
CA VAL A 330 23.61 -5.25 -5.91
C VAL A 330 22.48 -4.34 -6.39
N VAL A 331 22.83 -3.19 -6.98
CA VAL A 331 21.88 -2.39 -7.77
C VAL A 331 21.67 -3.06 -9.12
N GLU A 332 20.44 -3.43 -9.46
CA GLU A 332 20.08 -4.08 -10.73
C GLU A 332 19.73 -3.08 -11.83
N LEU A 333 19.01 -2.01 -11.47
CA LEU A 333 18.42 -1.06 -12.41
C LEU A 333 18.33 0.34 -11.77
N THR A 334 18.53 1.36 -12.58
CA THR A 334 18.30 2.76 -12.19
C THR A 334 17.37 3.46 -13.18
N LEU A 335 16.67 4.48 -12.71
CA LEU A 335 15.92 5.45 -13.49
C LEU A 335 16.34 6.85 -13.01
N PRO A 336 16.83 7.76 -13.87
CA PRO A 336 17.19 7.50 -15.26
C PRO A 336 18.31 6.46 -15.38
N ALA A 337 18.48 5.92 -16.59
CA ALA A 337 19.58 4.99 -16.87
C ALA A 337 20.94 5.71 -16.78
N PRO A 338 22.05 5.00 -16.49
CA PRO A 338 23.37 5.59 -16.44
C PRO A 338 23.74 6.30 -17.75
N GLY A 339 24.16 7.56 -17.66
CA GLY A 339 24.53 8.42 -18.78
C GLY A 339 23.34 9.00 -19.57
N ALA A 340 22.12 8.95 -19.03
CA ALA A 340 20.95 9.56 -19.68
C ALA A 340 21.13 11.07 -19.84
N VAL A 341 20.65 11.61 -20.96
CA VAL A 341 20.62 13.04 -21.28
C VAL A 341 19.17 13.48 -21.51
N ASP A 342 18.93 14.79 -21.47
CA ASP A 342 17.59 15.38 -21.59
C ASP A 342 16.59 14.80 -20.59
N VAL A 343 17.06 14.49 -19.37
CA VAL A 343 16.21 14.04 -18.27
C VAL A 343 15.34 15.21 -17.82
N SER A 344 14.03 14.98 -17.70
CA SER A 344 13.11 16.02 -17.27
C SER A 344 13.48 16.50 -15.86
N VAL A 345 13.47 17.81 -15.65
CA VAL A 345 13.80 18.38 -14.33
C VAL A 345 12.78 18.03 -13.24
N TYR A 346 11.66 17.41 -13.62
CA TYR A 346 10.58 16.98 -12.73
C TYR A 346 10.58 15.48 -12.44
N ASP A 347 11.48 14.73 -13.08
CA ASP A 347 11.52 13.28 -12.95
C ASP A 347 12.09 12.85 -11.59
N GLU A 348 11.73 11.65 -11.19
CA GLU A 348 12.13 11.02 -9.95
C GLU A 348 13.34 10.09 -10.21
N ILE A 349 14.10 9.77 -9.15
CA ILE A 349 15.26 8.87 -9.23
C ILE A 349 14.90 7.50 -8.69
N GLY A 350 14.80 6.50 -9.56
CA GLY A 350 14.52 5.11 -9.19
C GLY A 350 15.78 4.25 -9.06
N VAL A 351 15.81 3.37 -8.06
CA VAL A 351 16.86 2.35 -7.87
C VAL A 351 16.21 1.01 -7.51
N ARG A 352 16.52 -0.05 -8.25
CA ARG A 352 16.11 -1.43 -7.93
C ARG A 352 17.30 -2.24 -7.49
N PHE A 353 17.17 -2.93 -6.36
CA PHE A 353 18.18 -3.83 -5.80
C PHE A 353 17.84 -5.29 -6.09
N SER A 354 18.85 -6.17 -6.00
CA SER A 354 18.69 -7.62 -6.20
C SER A 354 17.98 -8.34 -5.06
N ARG A 355 17.59 -7.62 -4.00
CA ARG A 355 16.89 -8.13 -2.81
C ARG A 355 16.37 -6.98 -1.95
N SER A 356 15.62 -7.34 -0.91
CA SER A 356 15.16 -6.41 0.12
C SER A 356 16.33 -5.76 0.85
N MET A 357 16.28 -4.43 0.93
CA MET A 357 17.30 -3.62 1.58
C MET A 357 16.81 -3.04 2.90
N ASN A 358 17.72 -2.83 3.85
CA ASN A 358 17.44 -2.04 5.03
C ASN A 358 17.27 -0.57 4.62
N ARG A 359 16.05 -0.05 4.73
CA ARG A 359 15.70 1.30 4.24
C ARG A 359 16.59 2.40 4.81
N GLN A 360 16.69 2.45 6.14
CA GLN A 360 17.47 3.49 6.83
C GLN A 360 18.92 3.50 6.37
N SER A 361 19.54 2.32 6.28
CA SER A 361 20.93 2.21 5.84
C SER A 361 21.15 2.68 4.40
N VAL A 362 20.22 2.40 3.50
CA VAL A 362 20.30 2.89 2.12
C VAL A 362 20.09 4.40 2.05
N GLU A 363 19.12 4.93 2.79
CA GLU A 363 18.83 6.37 2.85
C GLU A 363 20.03 7.17 3.41
N ASP A 364 20.67 6.66 4.47
CA ASP A 364 21.90 7.23 5.03
C ASP A 364 23.10 7.15 4.06
N ALA A 365 23.09 6.16 3.17
CA ALA A 365 24.13 5.94 2.16
C ALA A 365 23.88 6.65 0.82
N PHE A 366 22.68 7.21 0.62
CA PHE A 366 22.27 7.83 -0.64
C PHE A 366 22.70 9.28 -0.70
N ALA A 367 23.27 9.69 -1.84
CA ALA A 367 23.58 11.08 -2.14
C ALA A 367 23.33 11.39 -3.62
N ILE A 368 22.93 12.62 -3.91
CA ILE A 368 22.80 13.14 -5.27
C ILE A 368 23.43 14.53 -5.38
N GLY A 369 24.42 14.68 -6.26
CA GLY A 369 25.11 15.94 -6.50
C GLY A 369 24.67 16.56 -7.81
N PRO A 370 24.56 17.90 -7.94
CA PRO A 370 24.80 18.89 -6.88
C PRO A 370 23.58 19.17 -5.97
N GLY A 371 23.67 18.76 -4.69
CA GLY A 371 22.92 19.34 -3.57
C GLY A 371 21.40 19.24 -3.63
N THR A 372 20.85 18.18 -4.23
CA THR A 372 19.40 17.98 -4.29
C THR A 372 18.92 17.33 -3.00
N VAL A 373 18.00 18.00 -2.31
CA VAL A 373 17.22 17.42 -1.20
C VAL A 373 15.92 16.85 -1.73
N GLY A 374 15.43 15.81 -1.07
CA GLY A 374 14.26 15.07 -1.51
C GLY A 374 13.87 14.00 -0.50
N HIS A 375 12.86 13.23 -0.87
CA HIS A 375 12.27 12.20 -0.01
C HIS A 375 12.28 10.82 -0.67
N PHE A 376 12.48 9.80 0.16
CA PHE A 376 12.53 8.40 -0.26
C PHE A 376 11.15 7.73 -0.18
N ILE A 377 10.78 6.99 -1.23
CA ILE A 377 9.66 6.04 -1.24
C ILE A 377 10.21 4.65 -1.50
N TRP A 378 9.71 3.71 -0.71
CA TRP A 378 10.01 2.29 -0.88
C TRP A 378 8.78 1.50 -1.27
N ASN A 379 8.98 0.49 -2.12
CA ASN A 379 7.99 -0.57 -2.25
C ASN A 379 8.00 -1.49 -1.01
N THR A 380 7.02 -2.38 -0.94
CA THR A 380 7.07 -3.58 -0.09
C THR A 380 7.32 -4.76 -1.03
N PRO A 381 8.46 -5.49 -0.92
CA PRO A 381 9.29 -5.67 0.28
C PRO A 381 10.63 -4.90 0.28
N SER A 382 10.68 -3.64 -0.14
CA SER A 382 11.89 -2.77 -0.06
C SER A 382 13.05 -3.19 -0.96
N THR A 383 12.69 -3.66 -2.16
CA THR A 383 13.62 -3.95 -3.25
C THR A 383 13.79 -2.77 -4.21
N THR A 384 12.90 -1.78 -4.14
CA THR A 384 12.89 -0.62 -5.03
C THR A 384 12.77 0.65 -4.20
N LEU A 385 13.72 1.55 -4.42
CA LEU A 385 13.75 2.91 -3.91
C LEU A 385 13.37 3.89 -5.02
N LEU A 386 12.63 4.92 -4.65
CA LEU A 386 12.36 6.10 -5.46
C LEU A 386 12.73 7.33 -4.63
N PHE A 387 13.63 8.16 -5.13
CA PHE A 387 13.97 9.46 -4.55
C PHE A 387 13.27 10.55 -5.36
N GLU A 388 12.36 11.28 -4.73
CA GLU A 388 11.67 12.42 -5.34
C GLU A 388 12.27 13.73 -4.79
N PRO A 389 12.81 14.60 -5.65
CA PRO A 389 13.32 15.92 -5.25
C PRO A 389 12.23 16.81 -4.64
N ASP A 390 12.56 17.59 -3.60
CA ASP A 390 11.62 18.58 -3.00
C ASP A 390 11.32 19.74 -3.95
N THR A 391 12.32 20.08 -4.77
CA THR A 391 12.22 21.05 -5.86
C THR A 391 12.76 20.42 -7.12
N ARG A 392 12.20 20.80 -8.28
CA ARG A 392 12.72 20.38 -9.58
C ARG A 392 14.23 20.57 -9.69
N PHE A 393 14.87 19.69 -10.43
CA PHE A 393 16.29 19.80 -10.73
C PHE A 393 16.63 21.10 -11.45
N LYS A 394 17.92 21.46 -11.45
CA LYS A 394 18.43 22.55 -12.29
C LYS A 394 18.47 22.09 -13.73
N PHE A 395 18.13 22.99 -14.65
CA PHE A 395 18.27 22.76 -16.09
C PHE A 395 19.75 22.66 -16.49
N ASP A 396 20.04 21.95 -17.58
CA ASP A 396 21.38 21.82 -18.18
C ASP A 396 22.47 21.49 -17.14
N THR A 397 22.16 20.54 -16.25
CA THR A 397 23.03 20.20 -15.11
C THR A 397 23.29 18.70 -15.10
N GLU A 398 24.56 18.33 -15.01
CA GLU A 398 24.99 16.95 -14.75
C GLU A 398 24.79 16.62 -13.26
N PHE A 399 24.12 15.51 -12.99
CA PHE A 399 23.90 14.97 -11.66
C PHE A 399 24.57 13.62 -11.49
N THR A 400 25.19 13.40 -10.34
CA THR A 400 25.76 12.10 -9.93
C THR A 400 24.94 11.56 -8.77
N VAL A 401 24.36 10.38 -8.93
CA VAL A 401 23.73 9.61 -7.86
C VAL A 401 24.76 8.64 -7.28
N THR A 402 24.87 8.60 -5.96
CA THR A 402 25.77 7.70 -5.22
C THR A 402 24.98 6.93 -4.16
N ILE A 403 25.23 5.63 -4.07
CA ILE A 403 24.84 4.79 -2.93
C ILE A 403 26.12 4.21 -2.36
N ALA A 404 26.53 4.67 -1.18
CA ALA A 404 27.74 4.19 -0.53
C ALA A 404 27.65 2.69 -0.21
N GLY A 405 28.79 2.00 -0.24
CA GLY A 405 28.88 0.56 0.07
C GLY A 405 28.50 0.20 1.51
N THR A 406 28.28 1.20 2.38
CA THR A 406 27.72 1.04 3.73
C THR A 406 26.25 0.68 3.74
N ALA A 407 25.54 0.81 2.61
CA ALA A 407 24.17 0.32 2.45
C ALA A 407 24.12 -1.21 2.68
N ILE A 408 23.21 -1.69 3.52
CA ILE A 408 23.07 -3.14 3.83
C ILE A 408 21.71 -3.71 3.43
N ASP A 409 21.67 -5.02 3.15
CA ASP A 409 20.41 -5.77 3.10
C ASP A 409 19.83 -6.00 4.51
N GLU A 410 18.62 -6.58 4.58
CA GLU A 410 17.97 -6.92 5.86
C GLU A 410 18.76 -7.92 6.71
N ALA A 411 19.71 -8.66 6.14
CA ALA A 411 20.59 -9.58 6.84
C ALA A 411 21.94 -8.95 7.24
N GLY A 412 22.14 -7.65 6.97
CA GLY A 412 23.35 -6.92 7.30
C GLY A 412 24.49 -7.05 6.31
N ARG A 413 24.26 -7.55 5.09
CA ARG A 413 25.30 -7.70 4.07
C ARG A 413 25.50 -6.38 3.31
N PRO A 414 26.73 -5.86 3.19
CA PRO A 414 27.00 -4.58 2.53
C PRO A 414 26.81 -4.65 1.01
N LEU A 415 26.46 -3.52 0.40
CA LEU A 415 26.24 -3.36 -1.04
C LEU A 415 27.51 -3.67 -1.84
N ASP A 416 27.37 -4.52 -2.85
CA ASP A 416 28.38 -4.75 -3.88
C ASP A 416 28.08 -3.81 -5.07
N GLY A 417 28.57 -2.57 -4.96
CA GLY A 417 28.32 -1.52 -5.94
C GLY A 417 29.05 -1.71 -7.28
N ASN A 418 30.17 -2.44 -7.29
CA ASN A 418 30.99 -2.69 -8.48
C ASN A 418 30.72 -4.07 -9.14
N ARG A 419 29.92 -4.92 -8.48
CA ARG A 419 29.55 -6.29 -8.87
C ARG A 419 30.74 -7.26 -8.95
N ASP A 420 31.73 -7.13 -8.09
CA ASP A 420 32.87 -8.05 -8.02
C ASP A 420 32.63 -9.30 -7.16
N GLY A 421 31.46 -9.36 -6.49
CA GLY A 421 31.06 -10.42 -5.58
C GLY A 421 31.34 -10.13 -4.11
N THR A 422 31.97 -9.00 -3.81
CA THR A 422 32.32 -8.53 -2.46
C THR A 422 31.51 -7.29 -2.12
N GLY A 423 30.85 -7.30 -0.96
CA GLY A 423 30.12 -6.13 -0.48
C GLY A 423 31.04 -5.11 0.19
N GLY A 424 30.69 -3.83 0.11
CA GLY A 424 31.41 -2.71 0.73
C GLY A 424 31.76 -1.58 -0.24
N ASP A 425 31.57 -1.80 -1.55
CA ASP A 425 31.86 -0.83 -2.59
C ASP A 425 30.64 0.02 -2.96
N ALA A 426 30.88 1.30 -3.23
CA ALA A 426 29.82 2.23 -3.62
C ALA A 426 29.35 1.98 -5.05
N PHE A 427 28.05 2.22 -5.28
CA PHE A 427 27.47 2.32 -6.61
C PHE A 427 27.28 3.80 -6.97
N PHE A 428 27.62 4.20 -8.18
CA PHE A 428 27.36 5.56 -8.66
C PHE A 428 27.04 5.58 -10.16
N TYR A 429 26.25 6.55 -10.59
CA TYR A 429 25.98 6.82 -11.99
C TYR A 429 25.61 8.29 -12.22
N ASP A 430 25.80 8.75 -13.45
CA ASP A 430 25.54 10.13 -13.86
C ASP A 430 24.33 10.23 -14.80
N PHE A 431 23.67 11.38 -14.80
CA PHE A 431 22.69 11.79 -15.82
C PHE A 431 22.72 13.31 -16.03
N THR A 432 22.21 13.81 -17.14
CA THR A 432 22.13 15.24 -17.45
C THR A 432 20.69 15.66 -17.69
N THR A 433 20.25 16.74 -17.04
CA THR A 433 18.91 17.30 -17.21
C THR A 433 18.77 18.10 -18.50
N GLU A 434 17.54 18.21 -18.99
CA GLU A 434 17.21 19.00 -20.17
C GLU A 434 17.62 20.49 -20.02
N PRO A 435 17.99 21.17 -21.12
CA PRO A 435 18.21 22.62 -21.08
C PRO A 435 16.90 23.39 -20.98
N LEU A 436 16.95 24.61 -20.43
CA LEU A 436 15.77 25.48 -20.37
C LEU A 436 15.33 25.89 -21.79
N ASP A 437 14.12 25.48 -22.19
CA ASP A 437 13.52 25.91 -23.45
C ASP A 437 13.09 27.38 -23.35
N ASN A 438 13.92 28.26 -23.93
CA ASN A 438 13.65 29.70 -23.97
C ASN A 438 12.70 30.12 -25.10
N THR A 439 12.20 29.18 -25.91
CA THR A 439 11.29 29.44 -27.03
C THR A 439 9.82 29.17 -26.69
N ARG A 440 9.55 28.47 -25.58
CA ARG A 440 8.20 28.09 -25.14
C ARG A 440 7.96 28.55 -23.70
N PRO A 441 6.68 28.58 -23.26
CA PRO A 441 6.38 28.65 -21.83
C PRO A 441 6.94 27.42 -21.12
N VAL A 442 7.64 27.62 -20.00
CA VAL A 442 8.12 26.57 -19.10
C VAL A 442 7.77 27.00 -17.69
N VAL A 443 7.13 26.11 -16.93
CA VAL A 443 6.91 26.33 -15.50
C VAL A 443 8.27 26.33 -14.83
N LEU A 444 8.58 27.35 -14.02
CA LEU A 444 9.84 27.47 -13.30
C LEU A 444 9.72 27.05 -11.84
N ASP A 445 8.55 27.27 -11.27
CA ASP A 445 8.25 27.10 -9.86
C ASP A 445 6.73 27.06 -9.69
N PHE A 446 6.25 26.37 -8.65
CA PHE A 446 4.82 26.23 -8.38
C PHE A 446 4.56 25.83 -6.93
N PHE A 447 3.34 26.09 -6.49
CA PHE A 447 2.87 25.76 -5.15
C PHE A 447 1.38 25.37 -5.20
N PRO A 448 0.91 24.42 -4.38
CA PRO A 448 1.69 23.56 -3.49
C PRO A 448 2.66 22.66 -4.27
N THR A 449 3.72 22.16 -3.63
CA THR A 449 4.63 21.20 -4.25
C THR A 449 3.92 19.85 -4.50
N GLN A 450 4.51 18.97 -5.33
CA GLN A 450 3.87 17.71 -5.77
C GLN A 450 3.41 16.80 -4.61
N ARG A 451 4.01 16.96 -3.43
CA ARG A 451 3.78 16.13 -2.25
C ARG A 451 3.27 16.91 -1.04
N ASP A 452 3.01 18.21 -1.16
CA ASP A 452 2.47 18.97 -0.03
C ASP A 452 1.19 18.27 0.47
N THR A 453 1.22 17.87 1.73
CA THR A 453 0.08 17.33 2.47
C THR A 453 -0.31 18.33 3.55
N GLY A 454 -1.54 18.28 4.04
CA GLY A 454 -1.96 19.30 5.00
C GLY A 454 -2.23 20.66 4.35
N VAL A 455 -2.36 20.73 3.02
CA VAL A 455 -2.66 21.98 2.30
C VAL A 455 -4.01 22.52 2.76
N PHE A 456 -4.03 23.80 3.11
CA PHE A 456 -5.24 24.48 3.56
C PHE A 456 -6.36 24.41 2.50
N LEU A 457 -7.61 24.23 2.94
CA LEU A 457 -8.73 23.96 2.02
C LEU A 457 -9.05 25.12 1.09
N ARG A 458 -8.64 26.35 1.39
CA ARG A 458 -8.76 27.52 0.51
C ARG A 458 -7.41 28.04 0.02
N GLU A 459 -6.35 27.24 0.14
CA GLU A 459 -4.99 27.65 -0.23
C GLU A 459 -4.94 28.10 -1.70
N VAL A 460 -4.26 29.22 -1.94
CA VAL A 460 -4.03 29.71 -3.30
C VAL A 460 -2.87 28.94 -3.90
N SER A 461 -3.15 28.17 -4.95
CA SER A 461 -2.12 27.54 -5.76
C SER A 461 -1.55 28.55 -6.75
N TRP A 462 -0.29 28.43 -7.13
CA TRP A 462 0.32 29.30 -8.12
C TRP A 462 1.41 28.60 -8.91
N ALA A 463 1.75 29.13 -10.09
CA ALA A 463 2.92 28.73 -10.85
C ALA A 463 3.55 29.94 -11.55
N ARG A 464 4.87 29.91 -11.69
CA ARG A 464 5.68 30.95 -12.35
C ARG A 464 6.24 30.42 -13.65
N PHE A 465 6.37 31.31 -14.63
CA PHE A 465 6.81 30.94 -15.97
C PHE A 465 8.08 31.68 -16.36
N ASN A 466 8.89 31.04 -17.20
CA ASN A 466 10.12 31.65 -17.72
C ASN A 466 9.87 32.84 -18.67
N ARG A 467 8.64 33.01 -19.14
CA ARG A 467 8.27 34.00 -20.17
C ARG A 467 6.85 34.52 -19.96
N GLU A 468 6.63 35.72 -20.48
CA GLU A 468 5.31 36.35 -20.51
C GLU A 468 4.32 35.50 -21.32
N LEU A 469 3.18 35.19 -20.70
CA LEU A 469 2.08 34.46 -21.31
C LEU A 469 1.11 35.43 -22.01
N ASP A 470 0.39 34.95 -23.03
CA ASP A 470 -0.79 35.63 -23.54
C ASP A 470 -1.89 35.59 -22.46
N PRO A 471 -2.33 36.76 -21.93
CA PRO A 471 -3.39 36.80 -20.92
C PRO A 471 -4.69 36.13 -21.36
N ALA A 472 -5.02 36.14 -22.66
CA ALA A 472 -6.23 35.47 -23.16
C ALA A 472 -6.12 33.94 -23.10
N SER A 473 -4.89 33.41 -23.14
CA SER A 473 -4.61 31.98 -23.05
C SER A 473 -4.71 31.45 -21.62
N VAL A 474 -4.64 32.31 -20.59
CA VAL A 474 -4.73 31.93 -19.17
C VAL A 474 -6.17 32.07 -18.69
N ASN A 475 -6.90 30.97 -18.61
CA ASN A 475 -8.30 30.95 -18.20
C ASN A 475 -8.72 29.58 -17.63
N GLU A 476 -9.96 29.47 -17.20
CA GLU A 476 -10.53 28.26 -16.56
C GLU A 476 -10.57 27.01 -17.46
N ASN A 477 -10.33 27.13 -18.78
CA ASN A 477 -10.22 25.98 -19.68
C ASN A 477 -8.78 25.50 -19.88
N THR A 478 -7.80 26.35 -19.58
CA THR A 478 -6.37 26.07 -19.78
C THR A 478 -5.62 25.85 -18.47
N VAL A 479 -6.19 26.31 -17.36
CA VAL A 479 -5.71 26.08 -16.00
C VAL A 479 -6.81 25.38 -15.21
N LEU A 480 -6.59 24.10 -14.88
CA LEU A 480 -7.61 23.23 -14.29
C LEU A 480 -7.21 22.83 -12.87
N LEU A 481 -8.11 23.02 -11.91
CA LEU A 481 -8.04 22.40 -10.59
C LEU A 481 -8.98 21.20 -10.58
N THR A 482 -8.49 20.01 -10.20
CA THR A 482 -9.28 18.78 -10.30
C THR A 482 -9.14 17.87 -9.08
N GLU A 483 -10.20 17.12 -8.78
CA GLU A 483 -10.20 15.99 -7.84
C GLU A 483 -10.79 14.77 -8.55
N SER A 484 -10.12 13.62 -8.49
CA SER A 484 -10.60 12.38 -9.16
C SER A 484 -10.96 12.58 -10.65
N GLY A 485 -10.28 13.52 -11.32
CA GLY A 485 -10.51 13.89 -12.72
C GLY A 485 -11.70 14.83 -12.96
N GLN A 486 -12.44 15.25 -11.93
CA GLN A 486 -13.52 16.23 -12.03
C GLN A 486 -12.97 17.65 -11.81
N SER A 487 -13.43 18.62 -12.60
CA SER A 487 -13.04 20.03 -12.45
C SER A 487 -13.70 20.66 -11.23
N ILE A 488 -12.89 21.40 -10.45
CA ILE A 488 -13.31 22.20 -9.32
C ILE A 488 -13.30 23.67 -9.77
N PRO A 489 -14.40 24.42 -9.56
CA PRO A 489 -14.42 25.84 -9.88
C PRO A 489 -13.33 26.61 -9.12
N ALA A 490 -12.46 27.27 -9.87
CA ALA A 490 -11.40 28.10 -9.34
C ALA A 490 -11.28 29.38 -10.16
N GLN A 491 -11.04 30.51 -9.49
CA GLN A 491 -10.64 31.74 -10.14
C GLN A 491 -9.18 31.61 -10.59
N VAL A 492 -8.92 31.94 -11.85
CA VAL A 492 -7.57 31.93 -12.43
C VAL A 492 -7.20 33.37 -12.76
N ASP A 493 -6.12 33.85 -12.16
CA ASP A 493 -5.59 35.19 -12.42
C ASP A 493 -4.15 35.10 -12.94
N TYR A 494 -3.80 35.96 -13.90
CA TYR A 494 -2.44 36.11 -14.41
C TYR A 494 -1.88 37.45 -13.97
N VAL A 495 -0.79 37.41 -13.20
CA VAL A 495 -0.04 38.57 -12.75
C VAL A 495 1.20 38.67 -13.62
N GLY A 496 1.26 39.69 -14.48
CA GLY A 496 2.42 40.01 -15.31
C GLY A 496 3.60 40.58 -14.50
N ASP A 497 3.92 39.99 -13.36
CA ASP A 497 5.11 40.30 -12.58
C ASP A 497 6.38 39.80 -13.31
N ALA A 498 7.56 40.06 -12.73
CA ALA A 498 8.83 39.66 -13.33
C ALA A 498 8.99 38.13 -13.50
N LEU A 499 8.12 37.32 -12.87
CA LEU A 499 8.15 35.87 -12.90
C LEU A 499 6.89 35.28 -13.57
N HIS A 500 6.04 36.13 -14.16
CA HIS A 500 4.85 35.78 -14.92
C HIS A 500 3.95 34.79 -14.17
N THR A 501 3.56 35.16 -12.95
CA THR A 501 2.81 34.28 -12.02
C THR A 501 1.35 34.07 -12.45
N VAL A 502 0.90 32.82 -12.49
CA VAL A 502 -0.52 32.43 -12.58
C VAL A 502 -0.98 31.93 -11.22
N THR A 503 -2.08 32.46 -10.69
CA THR A 503 -2.69 32.05 -9.42
C THR A 503 -4.02 31.34 -9.66
N ILE A 504 -4.30 30.33 -8.84
CA ILE A 504 -5.50 29.50 -8.87
C ILE A 504 -6.11 29.54 -7.47
N VAL A 505 -7.26 30.21 -7.37
CA VAL A 505 -7.98 30.39 -6.10
C VAL A 505 -9.26 29.54 -6.15
N PRO A 506 -9.38 28.49 -5.31
CA PRO A 506 -10.60 27.69 -5.29
C PRO A 506 -11.79 28.55 -4.84
N LEU A 507 -12.92 28.49 -5.57
CA LEU A 507 -14.10 29.31 -5.25
C LEU A 507 -14.82 28.84 -3.99
N GLU A 508 -14.66 27.56 -3.66
CA GLU A 508 -15.17 26.90 -2.46
C GLU A 508 -14.03 26.16 -1.75
N PRO A 509 -14.16 25.84 -0.45
CA PRO A 509 -13.19 24.98 0.21
C PRO A 509 -13.04 23.65 -0.53
N LEU A 510 -11.80 23.23 -0.74
CA LEU A 510 -11.46 21.92 -1.25
C LEU A 510 -11.86 20.83 -0.26
N ALA A 511 -12.15 19.63 -0.78
CA ALA A 511 -12.54 18.51 0.07
C ALA A 511 -11.36 18.10 0.99
N PRO A 512 -11.60 17.78 2.28
CA PRO A 512 -10.53 17.45 3.22
C PRO A 512 -9.94 16.06 2.98
N ASN A 513 -8.64 15.90 3.21
CA ASN A 513 -7.86 14.67 3.02
C ASN A 513 -8.02 14.07 1.61
N ARG A 514 -8.01 14.93 0.59
CA ARG A 514 -8.20 14.54 -0.80
C ARG A 514 -7.03 15.00 -1.64
N ARG A 515 -6.66 14.14 -2.60
CA ARG A 515 -5.62 14.43 -3.57
C ARG A 515 -6.22 15.24 -4.71
N HIS A 516 -5.74 16.46 -4.86
CA HIS A 516 -6.10 17.40 -5.90
C HIS A 516 -4.97 17.51 -6.91
N PHE A 517 -5.27 18.03 -8.10
CA PHE A 517 -4.28 18.29 -9.13
C PHE A 517 -4.53 19.66 -9.77
N VAL A 518 -3.46 20.42 -9.96
CA VAL A 518 -3.46 21.57 -10.86
C VAL A 518 -2.87 21.13 -12.20
N THR A 519 -3.49 21.55 -13.31
CA THR A 519 -3.04 21.23 -14.67
C THR A 519 -3.01 22.49 -15.52
N PHE A 520 -1.84 22.82 -16.07
CA PHE A 520 -1.72 23.70 -17.22
C PHE A 520 -1.78 22.87 -18.50
N THR A 521 -2.76 23.12 -19.35
CA THR A 521 -2.88 22.42 -20.63
C THR A 521 -1.98 23.06 -21.68
N THR A 522 -1.81 22.40 -22.83
CA THR A 522 -1.13 22.99 -24.00
C THR A 522 -1.89 24.19 -24.61
N GLY A 523 -3.02 24.60 -24.03
CA GLY A 523 -3.71 25.83 -24.40
C GLY A 523 -3.04 27.10 -23.88
N ILE A 524 -2.17 27.01 -22.86
CA ILE A 524 -1.34 28.15 -22.40
C ILE A 524 -0.31 28.49 -23.47
N GLN A 525 -0.25 29.76 -23.87
CA GLN A 525 0.53 30.23 -25.01
C GLN A 525 1.31 31.51 -24.67
N LEU A 526 2.37 31.76 -25.43
CA LEU A 526 3.00 33.08 -25.55
C LEU A 526 2.14 34.01 -26.43
N PRO A 527 2.37 35.34 -26.40
CA PRO A 527 1.66 36.30 -27.27
C PRO A 527 1.77 36.04 -28.79
N ASP A 528 2.75 35.26 -29.22
CA ASP A 528 2.93 34.84 -30.62
C ASP A 528 2.18 33.54 -30.99
N GLY A 529 1.45 32.96 -30.04
CA GLY A 529 0.69 31.71 -30.20
C GLY A 529 1.48 30.43 -29.90
N THR A 530 2.75 30.52 -29.50
CA THR A 530 3.56 29.34 -29.17
C THR A 530 3.09 28.69 -27.85
N PRO A 531 2.69 27.39 -27.85
CA PRO A 531 2.11 26.74 -26.67
C PRO A 531 3.16 26.07 -25.76
N LEU A 532 2.73 25.71 -24.54
CA LEU A 532 3.40 24.68 -23.72
C LEU A 532 3.68 23.41 -24.55
N SER A 533 4.84 22.79 -24.36
CA SER A 533 5.25 21.58 -25.10
C SER A 533 4.36 20.37 -24.79
N SER A 534 3.95 20.24 -23.53
CA SER A 534 3.05 19.21 -23.01
C SER A 534 2.27 19.76 -21.81
N PRO A 535 1.15 19.12 -21.41
CA PRO A 535 0.44 19.53 -20.21
C PRO A 535 1.33 19.38 -18.97
N PHE A 536 1.42 20.44 -18.16
CA PHE A 536 2.12 20.40 -16.87
C PHE A 536 1.10 20.14 -15.77
N LYS A 537 1.24 19.03 -15.04
CA LYS A 537 0.29 18.61 -14.01
C LYS A 537 1.02 18.23 -12.74
N TRP A 538 0.59 18.76 -11.60
CA TRP A 538 1.12 18.35 -10.30
C TRP A 538 -0.01 18.06 -9.29
N PRO A 539 0.20 17.09 -8.38
CA PRO A 539 -0.72 16.83 -7.28
C PRO A 539 -0.42 17.67 -6.03
N PHE A 540 -1.39 17.73 -5.13
CA PHE A 540 -1.19 18.03 -3.71
C PHE A 540 -2.31 17.38 -2.88
N THR A 541 -2.14 17.24 -1.57
CA THR A 541 -3.14 16.65 -0.67
C THR A 541 -3.60 17.67 0.35
N THR A 542 -4.92 17.89 0.39
CA THR A 542 -5.52 18.77 1.38
C THR A 542 -5.45 18.18 2.78
N GLN A 543 -5.49 19.07 3.75
CA GLN A 543 -5.50 18.75 5.17
C GLN A 543 -6.72 17.89 5.58
N VAL A 544 -6.61 17.12 6.67
CA VAL A 544 -7.75 16.34 7.22
C VAL A 544 -8.80 17.25 7.86
N GLU A 545 -10.03 16.75 8.02
CA GLU A 545 -11.11 17.48 8.67
C GLU A 545 -10.95 17.41 10.21
N ASN A 546 -10.98 18.57 10.87
CA ASN A 546 -11.00 18.80 12.33
C ASN A 546 -9.66 18.73 13.10
N ALA A 547 -9.32 19.84 13.76
CA ALA A 547 -8.51 19.89 14.98
C ALA A 547 -9.24 20.71 16.04
N THR A 548 -9.05 20.37 17.32
CA THR A 548 -9.52 21.22 18.41
C THR A 548 -8.57 22.41 18.51
N ILE A 549 -8.97 23.58 18.01
CA ILE A 549 -8.19 24.79 18.18
C ILE A 549 -8.59 25.56 19.43
N THR A 550 -7.63 26.27 19.99
CA THR A 550 -7.91 27.33 20.96
C THR A 550 -7.69 28.66 20.26
N LEU A 551 -8.74 29.45 20.07
CA LEU A 551 -8.66 30.78 19.49
C LEU A 551 -7.98 31.75 20.47
N TRP A 552 -7.03 32.52 19.95
CA TRP A 552 -6.35 33.62 20.65
C TRP A 552 -6.98 34.96 20.24
N ASP A 553 -7.44 35.07 19.00
CA ASP A 553 -8.21 36.20 18.48
C ASP A 553 -9.04 35.76 17.27
N ASP A 554 -10.31 36.14 17.21
CA ASP A 554 -11.26 35.85 16.14
C ASP A 554 -11.73 37.11 15.37
N PHE A 555 -11.26 38.30 15.77
CA PHE A 555 -11.71 39.59 15.24
C PHE A 555 -13.23 39.88 15.39
N GLU A 556 -13.96 39.07 16.18
CA GLU A 556 -15.40 39.22 16.36
C GLU A 556 -15.78 40.13 17.54
N ASN A 557 -14.85 40.39 18.45
CA ASN A 557 -15.11 41.19 19.64
C ASN A 557 -14.72 42.68 19.48
N GLY A 558 -14.84 43.20 18.25
CA GLY A 558 -14.44 44.58 17.92
C GLY A 558 -12.94 44.71 17.66
N LEU A 559 -12.48 45.92 17.30
CA LEU A 559 -11.08 46.12 16.96
C LEU A 559 -10.24 46.28 18.24
N LEU A 560 -9.68 45.17 18.71
CA LEU A 560 -8.83 45.10 19.91
C LEU A 560 -7.34 45.35 19.61
N TRP A 561 -7.04 45.87 18.43
CA TRP A 561 -5.69 46.16 17.96
C TRP A 561 -5.48 47.67 17.83
N ALA A 562 -4.29 48.13 18.19
CA ALA A 562 -3.89 49.53 18.08
C ALA A 562 -3.81 49.97 16.62
N GLN A 563 -4.21 51.21 16.34
CA GLN A 563 -3.94 51.82 15.05
C GLN A 563 -2.42 51.90 14.81
N PRO A 564 -1.93 51.63 13.59
CA PRO A 564 -0.50 51.69 13.26
C PRO A 564 0.20 52.96 13.75
N ALA A 565 -0.42 54.11 13.52
CA ALA A 565 0.11 55.43 13.88
C ALA A 565 0.20 55.69 15.40
N ALA A 566 -0.43 54.87 16.24
CA ALA A 566 -0.37 54.99 17.69
C ALA A 566 0.85 54.26 18.30
N SER A 567 1.52 53.39 17.55
CA SER A 567 2.71 52.67 18.01
C SER A 567 3.98 53.50 17.82
N ALA A 568 4.81 53.60 18.86
CA ALA A 568 6.12 54.23 18.77
C ALA A 568 7.16 53.41 17.97
N ILE A 569 6.84 52.15 17.65
CA ILE A 569 7.68 51.25 16.85
C ILE A 569 7.42 51.46 15.34
N THR A 570 6.19 51.85 14.98
CA THR A 570 5.81 52.17 13.61
C THR A 570 6.65 53.34 13.10
N ARG A 571 7.23 53.20 11.90
CA ARG A 571 8.11 54.21 11.29
C ARG A 571 7.99 54.24 9.77
N GLU A 572 8.29 55.41 9.21
CA GLU A 572 8.31 55.67 7.76
C GLU A 572 7.02 55.24 7.04
N ILE A 573 5.85 55.47 7.65
CA ILE A 573 4.54 55.26 7.02
C ILE A 573 3.89 56.58 6.61
N VAL A 574 2.93 56.52 5.68
CA VAL A 574 1.95 57.59 5.44
C VAL A 574 0.76 57.36 6.37
N ALA A 575 0.71 58.11 7.47
CA ALA A 575 -0.22 57.87 8.58
C ALA A 575 -1.70 57.87 8.16
N ASP A 576 -2.11 58.80 7.29
CA ASP A 576 -3.51 58.92 6.85
C ASP A 576 -3.97 57.77 5.93
N SER A 577 -3.02 57.06 5.32
CA SER A 577 -3.28 55.92 4.43
C SER A 577 -3.05 54.56 5.11
N THR A 578 -2.45 54.55 6.30
CA THR A 578 -2.06 53.32 7.01
C THR A 578 -3.02 53.07 8.18
N ILE A 579 -4.08 52.31 7.92
CA ILE A 579 -5.23 52.17 8.82
C ILE A 579 -5.57 50.68 9.00
N LEU A 580 -5.79 50.29 10.25
CA LEU A 580 -6.35 48.99 10.61
C LEU A 580 -7.85 49.12 10.86
N SER A 581 -8.66 48.26 10.27
CA SER A 581 -10.12 48.25 10.42
C SER A 581 -10.68 46.82 10.49
N LEU A 582 -11.97 46.67 10.78
CA LEU A 582 -12.68 45.39 10.60
C LEU A 582 -13.45 45.43 9.28
N THR A 583 -13.44 44.32 8.54
CA THR A 583 -14.12 44.18 7.26
C THR A 583 -15.06 42.99 7.27
N GLU A 584 -16.29 43.17 6.76
CA GLU A 584 -17.27 42.08 6.54
C GLU A 584 -17.10 41.43 5.15
N ARG A 585 -15.95 41.65 4.52
CA ARG A 585 -15.62 41.18 3.18
C ARG A 585 -14.47 40.20 3.27
N ASN A 586 -14.52 39.18 2.42
CA ASN A 586 -13.44 38.22 2.21
C ASN A 586 -12.96 37.46 3.46
N PHE A 587 -13.73 37.36 4.55
CA PHE A 587 -13.38 36.58 5.74
C PHE A 587 -13.51 35.05 5.51
N ILE A 588 -12.74 34.25 6.25
CA ILE A 588 -12.71 32.77 6.26
C ILE A 588 -13.75 32.20 7.22
N SER A 589 -13.93 32.83 8.38
CA SER A 589 -14.52 32.32 9.60
C SER A 589 -15.31 33.43 10.30
N GLY A 590 -16.41 33.08 10.98
CA GLY A 590 -17.25 34.07 11.66
C GLY A 590 -17.97 35.03 10.69
N SER A 591 -17.73 36.33 10.84
CA SER A 591 -18.39 37.41 10.10
C SER A 591 -17.47 38.55 9.67
N ARG A 592 -16.26 38.67 10.23
CA ARG A 592 -15.32 39.76 9.97
C ARG A 592 -13.86 39.30 10.03
N ALA A 593 -13.00 40.04 9.32
CA ALA A 593 -11.55 39.95 9.42
C ALA A 593 -10.93 41.32 9.76
N GLY A 594 -9.68 41.33 10.24
CA GLY A 594 -8.89 42.56 10.39
C GLY A 594 -8.30 42.99 9.05
N GLU A 595 -8.64 44.17 8.54
CA GLU A 595 -8.14 44.72 7.26
C GLU A 595 -7.12 45.82 7.53
N LEU A 596 -5.85 45.59 7.15
CA LEU A 596 -4.77 46.56 7.23
C LEU A 596 -4.49 47.15 5.85
N HIS A 597 -4.81 48.43 5.68
CA HIS A 597 -4.25 49.24 4.60
C HIS A 597 -2.91 49.81 5.05
N TYR A 598 -1.89 49.72 4.22
CA TYR A 598 -0.58 50.28 4.53
C TYR A 598 -0.01 51.07 3.36
N GLU A 599 0.74 52.12 3.69
CA GLU A 599 1.53 52.89 2.73
C GLU A 599 2.84 53.34 3.42
N PHE A 600 3.97 52.97 2.83
CA PHE A 600 5.30 53.31 3.27
C PHE A 600 5.80 54.56 2.54
N SER A 601 6.43 55.44 3.31
CA SER A 601 7.08 56.67 2.83
C SER A 601 8.58 56.51 2.55
N GLY A 602 9.16 55.36 2.92
CA GLY A 602 10.57 55.03 2.71
C GLY A 602 10.85 53.54 2.83
N ASP A 603 12.02 53.12 2.35
CA ASP A 603 12.39 51.70 2.23
C ASP A 603 12.71 51.03 3.58
N SER A 604 12.77 51.78 4.68
CA SER A 604 12.92 51.26 6.05
C SER A 604 11.60 51.24 6.83
N GLY A 605 10.49 51.38 6.09
CA GLY A 605 9.10 51.33 6.56
C GLY A 605 8.78 50.10 7.40
N LEU A 606 8.12 50.34 8.53
CA LEU A 606 7.62 49.30 9.44
C LEU A 606 6.28 49.74 10.02
N VAL A 607 5.26 48.90 9.82
CA VAL A 607 3.97 48.97 10.51
C VAL A 607 4.01 48.03 11.70
N HIS A 608 3.70 48.54 12.89
CA HIS A 608 3.53 47.74 14.10
C HIS A 608 2.12 47.93 14.66
N ILE A 609 1.32 46.87 14.66
CA ILE A 609 -0.03 46.86 15.25
C ILE A 609 -0.03 46.06 16.55
N ALA A 610 -0.10 46.77 17.67
CA ALA A 610 -0.09 46.17 19.01
C ALA A 610 -1.47 45.59 19.37
N ARG A 611 -1.52 44.45 20.05
CA ARG A 611 -2.76 43.85 20.55
C ARG A 611 -3.05 44.33 21.98
N PHE A 612 -4.22 44.91 22.21
CA PHE A 612 -4.72 45.22 23.55
C PHE A 612 -5.37 43.97 24.15
N GLU A 613 -5.23 43.67 25.45
CA GLU A 613 -5.96 42.58 26.12
C GLU A 613 -5.93 41.24 25.35
N ALA A 614 -4.73 40.72 25.07
CA ALA A 614 -4.55 39.42 24.43
C ALA A 614 -4.81 38.26 25.39
N ALA A 615 -5.43 37.18 24.89
CA ALA A 615 -5.55 35.92 25.62
C ALA A 615 -4.14 35.34 25.90
N VAL A 616 -3.96 34.84 27.12
CA VAL A 616 -2.70 34.24 27.58
C VAL A 616 -2.79 32.73 27.40
N VAL A 617 -1.78 32.12 26.79
CA VAL A 617 -1.78 30.70 26.45
C VAL A 617 -0.47 30.05 26.87
N ALA A 618 -0.56 28.82 27.37
CA ALA A 618 0.60 28.10 27.87
C ALA A 618 1.58 27.77 26.72
N VAL A 619 2.84 28.19 26.87
CA VAL A 619 3.91 28.00 25.86
C VAL A 619 4.26 26.51 25.73
N ASN A 620 4.10 25.75 26.82
CA ASN A 620 4.40 24.31 26.88
C ASN A 620 3.28 23.40 26.34
N ALA A 621 2.15 23.96 25.91
CA ALA A 621 0.97 23.19 25.49
C ALA A 621 1.09 22.68 24.06
N THR A 622 2.09 21.83 23.77
CA THR A 622 2.20 21.00 22.56
C THR A 622 1.79 21.70 21.25
N GLY A 623 2.12 22.98 21.09
CA GLY A 623 1.33 23.92 20.29
C GLY A 623 2.10 24.62 19.17
N ALA A 624 1.47 24.77 18.02
CA ALA A 624 1.86 25.64 16.93
C ALA A 624 0.94 26.87 16.91
N LEU A 625 1.51 28.06 16.75
CA LEU A 625 0.73 29.27 16.50
C LEU A 625 0.35 29.29 15.02
N GLY A 626 -0.94 29.39 14.73
CA GLY A 626 -1.46 29.58 13.39
C GLY A 626 -2.28 30.86 13.26
N PHE A 627 -2.26 31.47 12.08
CA PHE A 627 -3.21 32.50 11.68
C PHE A 627 -3.38 32.54 10.17
N TYR A 628 -4.54 33.02 9.72
CA TYR A 628 -4.79 33.19 8.31
C TYR A 628 -4.42 34.60 7.87
N LEU A 629 -3.75 34.68 6.72
CA LEU A 629 -3.33 35.93 6.10
C LEU A 629 -3.79 35.98 4.65
N TYR A 630 -4.57 36.99 4.31
CA TYR A 630 -4.85 37.36 2.93
C TYR A 630 -3.69 38.23 2.43
N GLY A 631 -2.85 37.66 1.58
CA GLY A 631 -1.73 38.35 0.96
C GLY A 631 -2.16 39.22 -0.21
N ASP A 632 -1.35 40.23 -0.53
CA ASP A 632 -1.55 41.17 -1.63
C ASP A 632 -0.46 41.10 -2.70
N ASN A 633 0.40 40.07 -2.63
CA ASN A 633 1.58 39.87 -3.49
C ASN A 633 2.53 41.07 -3.50
N SER A 634 2.56 41.87 -2.43
CA SER A 634 3.40 43.06 -2.36
C SER A 634 4.89 42.77 -2.32
N GLY A 635 5.31 41.57 -1.94
CA GLY A 635 6.69 41.24 -1.63
C GLY A 635 7.18 41.78 -0.29
N ASN A 636 6.33 42.50 0.46
CA ASN A 636 6.61 42.94 1.82
C ASN A 636 6.68 41.75 2.77
N GLU A 637 7.20 41.93 3.97
CA GLU A 637 7.33 40.84 4.93
C GLU A 637 6.46 41.07 6.16
N VAL A 638 5.89 40.00 6.70
CA VAL A 638 5.06 39.97 7.91
C VAL A 638 5.67 39.08 8.97
N ARG A 639 5.46 39.42 10.25
CA ARG A 639 5.71 38.52 11.37
C ARG A 639 4.77 38.83 12.54
N VAL A 640 4.78 37.92 13.51
CA VAL A 640 4.07 38.07 14.79
C VAL A 640 5.11 38.19 15.91
N ALA A 641 4.88 39.11 16.84
CA ALA A 641 5.61 39.20 18.09
C ALA A 641 4.74 38.59 19.21
N LEU A 642 5.36 37.73 20.01
CA LEU A 642 4.78 37.17 21.23
C LEU A 642 5.36 37.90 22.44
N GLU A 643 4.58 38.11 23.49
CA GLU A 643 5.07 38.62 24.77
C GLU A 643 4.99 37.51 25.82
N ASP A 644 6.10 37.28 26.51
CA ASP A 644 6.20 36.34 27.62
C ASP A 644 6.70 37.02 28.92
N LEU A 645 7.47 36.32 29.75
CA LEU A 645 7.85 36.79 31.08
C LEU A 645 8.83 37.98 31.05
N ASP A 646 9.71 38.07 30.06
CA ASP A 646 10.80 39.05 30.04
C ASP A 646 10.70 40.10 28.93
N GLY A 647 9.94 39.84 27.86
CA GLY A 647 9.69 40.82 26.82
C GLY A 647 9.04 40.26 25.57
N PHE A 648 9.32 40.90 24.43
CA PHE A 648 8.79 40.47 23.14
C PHE A 648 9.75 39.52 22.45
N GLU A 649 9.20 38.42 21.94
CA GLU A 649 9.88 37.44 21.11
C GLU A 649 9.28 37.41 19.71
N ASN A 650 10.11 37.68 18.71
CA ASN A 650 9.64 37.81 17.34
C ASN A 650 9.77 36.48 16.59
N LEU A 651 8.66 36.03 15.99
CA LEU A 651 8.69 34.96 15.01
C LEU A 651 9.45 35.39 13.73
N PRO A 652 9.95 34.42 12.94
CA PRO A 652 10.60 34.70 11.66
C PRO A 652 9.74 35.52 10.71
N TRP A 653 10.39 36.37 9.92
CA TRP A 653 9.76 37.09 8.81
C TRP A 653 9.27 36.12 7.73
N ARG A 654 8.10 36.41 7.17
CA ARG A 654 7.52 35.70 6.01
C ARG A 654 7.24 36.70 4.90
N SER A 655 7.77 36.46 3.69
CA SER A 655 7.51 37.31 2.53
C SER A 655 6.10 37.08 1.99
N ILE A 656 5.33 38.16 1.83
CA ILE A 656 3.98 38.20 1.26
C ILE A 656 4.10 38.23 -0.27
N ASN A 657 4.48 37.10 -0.84
CA ASN A 657 4.66 36.90 -2.29
C ASN A 657 3.51 36.09 -2.92
N TRP A 658 2.32 36.17 -2.32
CA TRP A 658 1.09 35.55 -2.79
C TRP A 658 -0.06 36.54 -2.66
N ALA A 659 -1.08 36.38 -3.50
CA ALA A 659 -2.36 37.06 -3.36
C ALA A 659 -3.42 36.07 -2.87
N GLY A 660 -4.26 36.45 -1.91
CA GLY A 660 -5.32 35.59 -1.36
C GLY A 660 -4.96 34.92 -0.03
N TRP A 661 -5.84 34.04 0.45
CA TRP A 661 -5.72 33.41 1.76
C TRP A 661 -4.63 32.35 1.81
N ARG A 662 -3.79 32.42 2.84
CA ARG A 662 -2.80 31.42 3.20
C ARG A 662 -2.79 31.22 4.72
N LEU A 663 -2.60 29.98 5.15
CA LEU A 663 -2.35 29.67 6.56
C LEU A 663 -0.85 29.85 6.85
N LEU A 664 -0.51 30.68 7.83
CA LEU A 664 0.83 30.76 8.40
C LEU A 664 0.86 30.03 9.74
N GLN A 665 1.75 29.06 9.88
CA GLN A 665 1.87 28.24 11.09
C GLN A 665 3.34 28.12 11.53
N PHE A 666 3.57 28.15 12.84
CA PHE A 666 4.89 28.10 13.47
C PHE A 666 4.87 27.08 14.63
N ASP A 667 5.71 26.04 14.59
CA ASP A 667 5.92 25.15 15.75
C ASP A 667 6.73 25.90 16.80
N LEU A 668 6.10 26.27 17.92
CA LEU A 668 6.74 27.09 18.93
C LEU A 668 7.89 26.37 19.67
N ARG A 669 8.08 25.07 19.46
CA ARG A 669 9.19 24.29 20.03
C ARG A 669 10.43 24.29 19.13
N ASP A 670 10.25 24.56 17.85
CA ASP A 670 11.27 24.42 16.80
C ASP A 670 11.14 25.58 15.81
N VAL A 671 11.24 26.80 16.36
CA VAL A 671 11.21 28.04 15.60
C VAL A 671 12.34 28.95 16.04
N ASP A 672 13.05 29.51 15.07
CA ASP A 672 14.10 30.50 15.33
C ASP A 672 13.47 31.84 15.75
N LEU A 673 13.59 32.17 17.03
CA LEU A 673 13.09 33.44 17.58
C LEU A 673 14.19 34.50 17.57
N THR A 674 13.78 35.75 17.42
CA THR A 674 14.69 36.90 17.56
C THR A 674 14.23 37.84 18.67
N PRO A 675 15.15 38.31 19.53
CA PRO A 675 14.81 39.23 20.62
C PRO A 675 14.10 40.48 20.10
N GLY A 676 12.94 40.78 20.66
CA GLY A 676 12.19 42.01 20.45
C GLY A 676 12.46 43.05 21.54
N MET A 677 11.45 43.85 21.86
CA MET A 677 11.55 44.83 22.94
C MET A 677 11.69 44.12 24.29
N ASN A 678 12.84 44.29 24.93
CA ASN A 678 13.21 43.69 26.24
C ASN A 678 13.30 42.15 26.29
N GLY A 679 13.07 41.45 25.17
CA GLY A 679 13.17 39.98 25.11
C GLY A 679 14.60 39.47 24.98
N ASN A 680 14.75 38.15 25.05
CA ASN A 680 16.01 37.41 25.04
C ASN A 680 16.17 36.42 23.87
N GLY A 681 15.16 36.24 23.02
CA GLY A 681 15.19 35.30 21.89
C GLY A 681 14.66 33.91 22.21
N VAL A 682 13.99 33.71 23.36
CA VAL A 682 13.53 32.41 23.85
C VAL A 682 12.17 32.57 24.52
N LEU A 683 11.22 31.67 24.22
CA LEU A 683 9.97 31.58 24.96
C LEU A 683 10.19 30.81 26.27
N ASP A 684 10.66 31.50 27.31
CA ASP A 684 11.01 30.88 28.61
C ASP A 684 9.92 31.02 29.68
N GLY A 685 8.88 31.81 29.40
CA GLY A 685 7.67 31.90 30.21
C GLY A 685 6.78 30.65 30.17
N GLU A 686 6.04 30.40 31.26
CA GLU A 686 4.99 29.35 31.27
C GLU A 686 3.86 29.69 30.28
N PHE A 687 3.64 30.98 30.03
CA PHE A 687 2.61 31.49 29.14
C PHE A 687 3.13 32.61 28.24
N ALA A 688 2.54 32.72 27.05
CA ALA A 688 2.75 33.80 26.10
C ALA A 688 1.40 34.32 25.59
N LYS A 689 1.41 35.53 25.06
CA LYS A 689 0.27 36.15 24.38
C LYS A 689 0.74 36.83 23.10
N ILE A 690 -0.16 37.04 22.15
CA ILE A 690 0.17 37.85 20.97
C ILE A 690 0.36 39.30 21.39
N ALA A 691 1.54 39.84 21.11
CA ALA A 691 1.91 41.21 21.43
C ALA A 691 1.61 42.14 20.24
N ALA A 692 1.99 41.72 19.03
CA ALA A 692 1.83 42.52 17.84
C ALA A 692 1.90 41.70 16.55
N VAL A 693 1.41 42.31 15.47
CA VAL A 693 1.75 41.93 14.11
C VAL A 693 2.56 43.07 13.50
N GLU A 694 3.62 42.71 12.79
CA GLU A 694 4.50 43.66 12.13
C GLU A 694 4.55 43.40 10.63
N VAL A 695 4.54 44.47 9.84
CA VAL A 695 4.73 44.44 8.38
C VAL A 695 5.83 45.41 8.00
N ARG A 696 6.86 44.96 7.29
CA ARG A 696 7.97 45.81 6.83
C ARG A 696 8.04 45.92 5.33
N PHE A 697 8.53 47.06 4.84
CA PHE A 697 8.80 47.27 3.44
C PHE A 697 9.90 46.31 2.94
N ALA A 698 9.59 45.58 1.89
CA ALA A 698 10.55 44.76 1.13
C ALA A 698 10.21 44.68 -0.37
N GLY A 699 9.02 45.13 -0.78
CA GLY A 699 8.61 45.16 -2.18
C GLY A 699 7.79 46.40 -2.53
N SER A 700 6.47 46.33 -2.32
CA SER A 700 5.54 47.37 -2.77
C SER A 700 5.31 48.45 -1.70
N PRO A 701 5.28 49.74 -2.07
CA PRO A 701 5.15 50.84 -1.11
C PRO A 701 3.74 50.94 -0.52
N LYS A 702 2.73 50.27 -1.08
CA LYS A 702 1.36 50.29 -0.56
C LYS A 702 0.63 48.99 -0.88
N GLY A 703 -0.35 48.65 -0.05
CA GLY A 703 -1.16 47.46 -0.24
C GLY A 703 -2.20 47.28 0.86
N THR A 704 -2.85 46.11 0.83
CA THR A 704 -3.92 45.75 1.77
C THR A 704 -3.82 44.28 2.11
N ILE A 705 -3.64 43.95 3.39
CA ILE A 705 -3.70 42.56 3.87
C ILE A 705 -4.91 42.36 4.80
N LEU A 706 -5.38 41.12 4.91
CA LEU A 706 -6.38 40.74 5.90
C LEU A 706 -5.81 39.71 6.87
N LEU A 707 -6.06 39.91 8.16
CA LEU A 707 -5.67 39.04 9.27
C LEU A 707 -6.92 38.38 9.84
N GLU A 708 -6.85 37.09 10.10
CA GLU A 708 -7.99 36.35 10.64
C GLU A 708 -7.55 35.15 11.49
N ASP A 709 -8.39 34.80 12.47
CA ASP A 709 -8.26 33.72 13.45
C ASP A 709 -6.81 33.40 13.85
N PHE A 710 -6.32 34.04 14.90
CA PHE A 710 -5.12 33.57 15.58
C PHE A 710 -5.49 32.42 16.50
N PHE A 711 -4.76 31.31 16.44
CA PHE A 711 -5.07 30.13 17.24
C PHE A 711 -3.83 29.31 17.62
N ASN A 712 -4.00 28.46 18.63
CA ASN A 712 -3.08 27.37 18.93
C ASN A 712 -3.66 26.04 18.42
N SER A 713 -2.81 25.25 17.78
CA SER A 713 -3.08 23.89 17.29
C SER A 713 -1.92 22.95 17.60
N THR A 714 -2.07 21.65 17.43
CA THR A 714 -0.92 20.74 17.56
C THR A 714 -0.01 20.84 16.32
N PRO A 715 1.33 20.96 16.46
CA PRO A 715 2.25 21.00 15.32
C PRO A 715 2.02 19.82 14.37
N GLY A 716 2.00 20.10 13.06
CA GLY A 716 1.72 19.11 12.02
C GLY A 716 0.27 18.62 11.96
N THR A 717 -0.64 19.18 12.75
CA THR A 717 -2.07 18.84 12.69
C THR A 717 -2.84 19.86 11.83
N PRO A 718 -3.52 19.40 10.76
CA PRO A 718 -4.49 20.18 9.99
C PRO A 718 -5.47 20.97 10.85
N VAL A 719 -5.53 22.29 10.64
CA VAL A 719 -6.46 23.15 11.37
C VAL A 719 -7.62 23.56 10.50
N PHE A 720 -8.83 23.19 10.93
CA PHE A 720 -10.07 23.66 10.35
C PHE A 720 -10.87 24.45 11.38
N VAL A 721 -11.25 25.67 11.01
CA VAL A 721 -12.41 26.36 11.57
C VAL A 721 -13.27 26.80 10.40
N GLU A 722 -14.37 26.09 10.17
CA GLU A 722 -15.56 26.73 9.64
C GLU A 722 -16.59 26.65 10.76
N ILE A 723 -16.82 27.78 11.45
CA ILE A 723 -18.04 27.90 12.23
C ILE A 723 -19.17 27.95 11.19
N PRO A 724 -20.15 27.03 11.23
CA PRO A 724 -21.25 27.03 10.29
C PRO A 724 -21.91 28.41 10.25
N HIS A 725 -22.04 28.97 9.05
CA HIS A 725 -22.92 30.09 8.80
C HIS A 725 -24.33 29.69 9.23
N ASP A 726 -24.80 30.19 10.37
CA ASP A 726 -26.18 29.99 10.77
C ASP A 726 -27.10 30.71 9.76
N GLY A 727 -27.74 29.92 8.92
CA GLY A 727 -29.08 30.19 8.42
C GLY A 727 -29.28 31.45 7.57
N ALA A 728 -28.61 31.58 6.42
CA ALA A 728 -29.24 32.24 5.27
C ALA A 728 -28.58 31.80 3.96
N THR A 729 -29.27 30.97 3.19
CA THR A 729 -29.02 30.81 1.75
C THR A 729 -29.15 32.19 1.08
N ARG A 730 -28.04 32.94 1.02
CA ARG A 730 -27.95 34.18 0.25
C ARG A 730 -27.76 33.79 -1.21
N PRO A 731 -28.68 34.16 -2.12
CA PRO A 731 -28.63 33.63 -3.48
C PRO A 731 -27.41 34.12 -4.26
N ARG A 732 -26.75 33.18 -4.94
CA ARG A 732 -25.54 33.39 -5.76
C ARG A 732 -25.83 33.95 -7.16
N GLU A 733 -27.10 34.11 -7.51
CA GLU A 733 -27.58 34.61 -8.81
C GLU A 733 -28.50 35.83 -8.64
N PHE A 734 -28.73 36.56 -9.74
CA PHE A 734 -29.81 37.54 -9.79
C PHE A 734 -31.15 36.83 -9.62
N ILE A 735 -31.92 37.24 -8.62
CA ILE A 735 -33.26 36.71 -8.40
C ILE A 735 -34.24 37.86 -8.42
N LEU A 736 -35.12 37.90 -9.40
CA LEU A 736 -36.38 38.63 -9.28
C LEU A 736 -37.40 37.70 -8.62
N SER A 737 -38.02 38.10 -7.51
CA SER A 737 -39.07 37.32 -6.85
C SER A 737 -40.43 37.67 -7.43
N GLN A 738 -41.38 36.73 -7.34
CA GLN A 738 -42.79 37.02 -7.59
C GLN A 738 -43.30 38.06 -6.57
N ASN A 739 -43.97 39.12 -7.03
CA ASN A 739 -44.57 40.13 -6.16
C ASN A 739 -45.58 39.50 -5.19
N TYR A 740 -45.64 39.99 -3.95
CA TYR A 740 -46.59 39.50 -2.94
C TYR A 740 -47.23 40.66 -2.16
N PRO A 741 -48.56 40.66 -1.98
CA PRO A 741 -49.53 39.69 -2.53
C PRO A 741 -49.64 39.75 -4.06
N ASN A 742 -50.14 38.69 -4.70
CA ASN A 742 -50.51 38.64 -6.13
C ASN A 742 -51.65 37.62 -6.35
N PRO A 743 -52.89 38.03 -6.69
CA PRO A 743 -53.34 39.40 -6.92
C PRO A 743 -53.21 40.32 -5.70
N PHE A 744 -53.16 41.64 -5.90
CA PHE A 744 -53.01 42.62 -4.83
C PHE A 744 -53.99 43.80 -4.95
N ASN A 745 -54.31 44.43 -3.80
CA ASN A 745 -55.13 45.64 -3.67
C ASN A 745 -54.79 46.39 -2.36
N PRO A 746 -54.39 47.68 -2.34
CA PRO A 746 -53.86 48.45 -3.47
C PRO A 746 -52.35 48.23 -3.67
N GLU A 747 -51.66 47.58 -2.72
CA GLU A 747 -50.18 47.52 -2.69
C GLU A 747 -49.59 46.10 -2.77
N THR A 748 -48.41 45.99 -3.36
CA THR A 748 -47.62 44.75 -3.43
C THR A 748 -46.13 45.05 -3.31
N ILE A 749 -45.38 44.09 -2.77
CA ILE A 749 -43.92 44.20 -2.63
C ILE A 749 -43.26 43.32 -3.69
N ILE A 750 -42.37 43.93 -4.48
CA ILE A 750 -41.46 43.24 -5.40
C ILE A 750 -40.10 43.13 -4.71
N ARG A 751 -39.60 41.90 -4.55
CA ARG A 751 -38.28 41.64 -3.98
C ARG A 751 -37.33 41.19 -5.07
N TYR A 752 -36.07 41.64 -5.02
CA TYR A 752 -35.03 41.17 -5.91
C TYR A 752 -33.66 41.14 -5.22
N ASN A 753 -32.75 40.31 -5.71
CA ASN A 753 -31.40 40.17 -5.17
C ASN A 753 -30.37 40.45 -6.26
N ILE A 754 -29.41 41.32 -5.95
CA ILE A 754 -28.24 41.62 -6.80
C ILE A 754 -27.08 40.74 -6.29
N PRO A 755 -26.51 39.82 -7.10
CA PRO A 755 -25.49 38.90 -6.66
C PRO A 755 -24.19 39.63 -6.29
N ARG A 756 -23.50 39.11 -5.26
CA ARG A 756 -22.24 39.70 -4.73
C ARG A 756 -21.02 39.52 -5.65
N THR A 757 -21.15 38.76 -6.74
CA THR A 757 -20.11 38.65 -7.79
C THR A 757 -19.86 39.99 -8.51
N LEU A 758 -20.85 40.89 -8.54
CA LEU A 758 -20.65 42.27 -8.98
C LEU A 758 -19.96 43.05 -7.86
N ARG A 759 -18.62 43.18 -7.93
CA ARG A 759 -17.78 43.80 -6.89
C ARG A 759 -18.03 45.32 -6.65
N ALA A 760 -19.02 45.95 -7.30
CA ALA A 760 -19.37 47.38 -7.17
C ALA A 760 -20.90 47.64 -7.32
N THR A 761 -21.38 48.86 -7.00
CA THR A 761 -22.78 49.28 -7.22
C THR A 761 -23.17 49.21 -8.69
N ALA A 762 -24.33 48.63 -9.01
CA ALA A 762 -24.83 48.51 -10.38
C ALA A 762 -26.09 49.37 -10.60
N GLN A 763 -26.26 49.90 -11.81
CA GLN A 763 -27.48 50.65 -12.17
C GLN A 763 -28.64 49.67 -12.30
N VAL A 764 -29.68 49.84 -11.47
CA VAL A 764 -30.88 49.02 -11.46
C VAL A 764 -32.06 49.83 -11.99
N THR A 765 -32.73 49.30 -13.01
CA THR A 765 -34.03 49.82 -13.46
C THR A 765 -35.11 48.78 -13.25
N LEU A 766 -36.11 49.09 -12.41
CA LEU A 766 -37.31 48.26 -12.22
C LEU A 766 -38.56 49.05 -12.65
N ALA A 767 -39.26 48.56 -13.66
CA ALA A 767 -40.36 49.28 -14.30
C ALA A 767 -41.60 48.39 -14.54
N ILE A 768 -42.78 48.99 -14.47
CA ILE A 768 -44.07 48.32 -14.66
C ILE A 768 -44.67 48.70 -16.00
N TYR A 769 -45.18 47.71 -16.73
CA TYR A 769 -45.78 47.81 -18.05
C TYR A 769 -47.18 47.20 -18.06
N ASN A 770 -48.06 47.75 -18.90
CA ASN A 770 -49.34 47.09 -19.21
C ASN A 770 -49.15 46.00 -20.28
N LEU A 771 -50.21 45.24 -20.60
CA LEU A 771 -50.14 44.17 -21.60
C LEU A 771 -49.82 44.64 -23.02
N ASN A 772 -49.99 45.93 -23.33
CA ASN A 772 -49.58 46.51 -24.61
C ASN A 772 -48.11 46.96 -24.61
N GLY A 773 -47.34 46.63 -23.57
CA GLY A 773 -45.94 47.04 -23.41
C GLY A 773 -45.76 48.52 -23.08
N GLN A 774 -46.83 49.26 -22.77
CA GLN A 774 -46.73 50.68 -22.43
C GLN A 774 -46.30 50.81 -20.96
N LEU A 775 -45.30 51.68 -20.73
CA LEU A 775 -44.77 51.98 -19.40
C LEU A 775 -45.85 52.65 -18.52
N VAL A 776 -46.16 52.03 -17.39
CA VAL A 776 -47.11 52.51 -16.37
C VAL A 776 -46.37 53.37 -15.35
N ARG A 777 -45.30 52.85 -14.75
CA ARG A 777 -44.48 53.55 -13.73
C ARG A 777 -43.08 52.90 -13.62
N LYS A 778 -42.03 53.70 -13.45
CA LYS A 778 -40.72 53.22 -12.97
C LYS A 778 -40.71 53.25 -11.45
N LEU A 779 -40.31 52.15 -10.83
CA LEU A 779 -40.21 52.01 -9.36
C LEU A 779 -38.80 52.22 -8.85
N VAL A 780 -37.78 51.84 -9.63
CA VAL A 780 -36.36 51.99 -9.31
C VAL A 780 -35.62 52.41 -10.58
N ASP A 781 -34.72 53.38 -10.47
CA ASP A 781 -33.81 53.84 -11.54
C ASP A 781 -32.58 54.51 -10.90
N GLU A 782 -31.77 53.74 -10.19
CA GLU A 782 -30.64 54.22 -9.38
C GLU A 782 -29.52 53.18 -9.25
N LEU A 783 -28.34 53.61 -8.77
CA LEU A 783 -27.24 52.72 -8.41
C LEU A 783 -27.53 52.02 -7.08
N GLN A 784 -27.48 50.69 -7.07
CA GLN A 784 -27.69 49.89 -5.86
C GLN A 784 -26.52 48.94 -5.59
N SER A 785 -26.20 48.75 -4.31
CA SER A 785 -25.16 47.82 -3.86
C SER A 785 -25.64 46.36 -3.96
N PRO A 786 -24.73 45.38 -4.11
CA PRO A 786 -25.09 43.96 -4.06
C PRO A 786 -25.82 43.57 -2.77
N GLY A 787 -26.84 42.71 -2.90
CA GLY A 787 -27.69 42.29 -1.78
C GLY A 787 -29.18 42.26 -2.12
N ALA A 788 -29.99 41.99 -1.08
CA ALA A 788 -31.44 41.87 -1.20
C ALA A 788 -32.12 43.24 -1.11
N HIS A 789 -33.00 43.51 -2.06
CA HIS A 789 -33.74 44.76 -2.19
C HIS A 789 -35.24 44.49 -2.27
N ARG A 790 -36.04 45.50 -1.88
CA ARG A 790 -37.50 45.45 -2.02
C ARG A 790 -38.05 46.81 -2.43
N VAL A 791 -39.05 46.82 -3.27
CA VAL A 791 -39.81 48.03 -3.63
C VAL A 791 -41.31 47.75 -3.61
N THR A 792 -42.10 48.74 -3.20
CA THR A 792 -43.55 48.65 -3.16
C THR A 792 -44.16 49.33 -4.38
N TRP A 793 -45.15 48.69 -5.00
CA TRP A 793 -46.06 49.37 -5.93
C TRP A 793 -47.45 49.50 -5.31
N ASP A 794 -47.98 50.71 -5.36
CA ASP A 794 -49.25 51.17 -4.77
C ASP A 794 -50.43 51.16 -5.78
N GLY A 795 -50.24 50.56 -6.96
CA GLY A 795 -51.23 50.55 -8.03
C GLY A 795 -51.39 51.87 -8.77
N LEU A 796 -50.55 52.89 -8.53
CA LEU A 796 -50.59 54.17 -9.23
C LEU A 796 -49.72 54.18 -10.50
N ASP A 797 -50.18 54.89 -11.51
CA ASP A 797 -49.41 55.22 -12.72
C ASP A 797 -48.47 56.43 -12.50
N LYS A 798 -47.67 56.76 -13.51
CA LYS A 798 -46.75 57.91 -13.50
C LYS A 798 -47.41 59.28 -13.28
N THR A 799 -48.73 59.40 -13.41
CA THR A 799 -49.50 60.65 -13.15
C THR A 799 -50.16 60.67 -11.78
N GLY A 800 -49.92 59.66 -10.94
CA GLY A 800 -50.51 59.52 -9.61
C GLY A 800 -51.95 59.02 -9.64
N ARG A 801 -52.44 58.48 -10.76
CA ARG A 801 -53.79 57.92 -10.90
C ARG A 801 -53.77 56.41 -10.72
N LEU A 802 -54.81 55.86 -10.10
CA LEU A 802 -54.98 54.40 -9.95
C LEU A 802 -55.08 53.71 -11.32
N ALA A 803 -54.12 52.84 -11.60
CA ALA A 803 -54.08 52.00 -12.79
C ALA A 803 -55.34 51.10 -12.86
N PRO A 804 -55.89 50.77 -14.04
CA PRO A 804 -57.05 49.86 -14.14
C PRO A 804 -56.80 48.48 -13.49
N SER A 805 -57.84 47.82 -12.95
CA SER A 805 -57.71 46.40 -12.57
C SER A 805 -57.29 45.58 -13.80
N GLY A 806 -56.31 44.68 -13.65
CA GLY A 806 -55.79 43.93 -14.78
C GLY A 806 -54.42 43.33 -14.54
N ILE A 807 -53.87 42.71 -15.59
CA ILE A 807 -52.54 42.10 -15.56
C ILE A 807 -51.50 43.14 -15.98
N TYR A 808 -50.42 43.21 -15.20
CA TYR A 808 -49.26 44.04 -15.46
C TYR A 808 -48.00 43.16 -15.48
N VAL A 809 -46.93 43.68 -16.08
CA VAL A 809 -45.61 43.05 -16.09
C VAL A 809 -44.64 44.01 -15.43
N TYR A 810 -43.87 43.57 -14.45
CA TYR A 810 -42.71 44.31 -13.97
C TYR A 810 -41.44 43.67 -14.51
N ARG A 811 -40.50 44.52 -14.90
CA ARG A 811 -39.23 44.14 -15.50
C ARG A 811 -38.09 44.81 -14.76
N ILE A 812 -37.08 44.02 -14.38
CA ILE A 812 -35.81 44.50 -13.85
C ILE A 812 -34.72 44.41 -14.91
N GLN A 813 -33.86 45.41 -14.95
CA GLN A 813 -32.65 45.43 -15.77
C GLN A 813 -31.45 45.87 -14.93
N VAL A 814 -30.36 45.10 -14.99
CA VAL A 814 -29.09 45.38 -14.31
C VAL A 814 -27.94 45.03 -15.27
N GLY A 815 -27.28 46.04 -15.84
CA GLY A 815 -26.30 45.83 -16.91
C GLY A 815 -26.90 45.11 -18.13
N ALA A 816 -26.33 43.96 -18.51
CA ALA A 816 -26.83 43.11 -19.59
C ALA A 816 -27.93 42.11 -19.15
N PHE A 817 -28.20 41.99 -17.85
CA PHE A 817 -29.22 41.09 -17.31
C PHE A 817 -30.61 41.75 -17.35
N GLU A 818 -31.61 41.03 -17.84
CA GLU A 818 -33.01 41.46 -17.91
C GLU A 818 -33.93 40.30 -17.52
N GLU A 819 -34.86 40.54 -16.57
CA GLU A 819 -35.89 39.55 -16.19
C GLU A 819 -37.24 40.25 -15.99
N SER A 820 -38.34 39.58 -16.34
CA SER A 820 -39.70 40.10 -16.21
C SER A 820 -40.64 39.08 -15.55
N LYS A 821 -41.58 39.57 -14.72
CA LYS A 821 -42.65 38.75 -14.12
C LYS A 821 -44.00 39.45 -14.17
N ARG A 822 -45.08 38.67 -14.10
CA ARG A 822 -46.47 39.14 -14.22
C ARG A 822 -47.09 39.36 -12.85
N MET A 823 -47.96 40.35 -12.73
CA MET A 823 -48.76 40.63 -11.53
C MET A 823 -50.20 40.99 -11.90
N ILE A 824 -51.13 40.80 -10.96
CA ILE A 824 -52.55 41.05 -11.13
C ILE A 824 -52.97 42.11 -10.11
N PHE A 825 -53.38 43.27 -10.60
CA PHE A 825 -53.92 44.35 -9.77
C PHE A 825 -55.44 44.28 -9.74
N LEU A 826 -56.02 44.34 -8.53
CA LEU A 826 -57.45 44.42 -8.30
C LEU A 826 -57.76 45.76 -7.60
N LYS A 827 -58.68 46.54 -8.17
CA LYS A 827 -59.26 47.71 -7.49
C LYS A 827 -60.25 47.29 -6.41
#